data_AF-E7C3B6-F1
#
_entry.id   AF-E7C3B6-F1
#
_cell.length_a   1.000
_cell.length_b   1.000
_cell.length_c   1.000
_cell.angle_alpha   90.00
_cell.angle_beta   90.00
_cell.angle_gamma   90.00
#
_symmetry.space_group_name_H-M   'P 1'
#
loop_
_entity.id
_entity.type
_entity.pdbx_description
1 polymer ?
#
loop_
_entity_poly.entity_id
_entity_poly.type
_entity_poly.pdbx_seq_one_letter_code
_entity_poly.pdbx_strand_id
1 'polypeptide(L)'
;MRKLLPVLVGLLVLFGVHQVEAFDPEDLKRLKETNSCPKCDLREAKLYRANLQGANLSGADLRKANLWGAILYDVDLRRADLQSANLSTAKLQSAKLQSANLKGADLRNADLRGADLWGADLRGVNLWSADLRNSDLRGANFRGADLREAKLVGADLREANFRGANLQTAYLIKADLKGANLEEASLYGADLEGAKLDPEDIKIAKASGAINVPKLVVTDKTLESILKNLSSPIPGKKRGSPQERRAAVNVIKMAITPCWYQPAFVENVEVVVRVKLSPDGRVKKAWVANNSALLNNSYKIAAAATALRAVLNPACQPFKLDPKKYYIWEDVSLSFNSNKLFGESVGKNSPTVTAKKATNYNPEHLKRLKRTNQCPSCNLQGANLQGATLWGANLQRANLENANLDGAYLRGADLSGAKLAFAKIRDGSLLEADLQGADLRGANLQWTNLQWTNLAGAKLDREGVRIAKRSDAINVPEPTAVVKKPTPTVVAKNTNTYNPEHLKRLKQVKVCRKCNLRGVNLVGVDLSNAWLPMTNLEGADLRETDLRFANLRFANLQGTKLKFANLKYADLEGAKLDREGVRIAKRSDAINVPEPTAVVKKTSPRITANKSCPGRYKPTWDNCKGTRTFNSGSKYVGQWKSGKQHGQGTLTYADGEIYKGNFRNGLYHGEGTVTSPDGKVLKGIWINDKFMSKR
;
A
#
# COMPACT_ATOMS: atom_id res chain seq x y z
N MET A 1 32.91 -69.71 16.10
CA MET A 1 32.54 -68.65 17.08
C MET A 1 33.28 -67.38 16.67
N ARG A 2 32.69 -66.50 15.85
CA ARG A 2 31.90 -65.29 16.21
C ARG A 2 32.65 -64.27 17.08
N LYS A 3 32.82 -63.06 16.49
CA LYS A 3 32.81 -61.70 17.09
C LYS A 3 34.11 -61.30 17.85
N LEU A 4 34.76 -60.13 17.68
CA LEU A 4 34.33 -58.76 17.35
C LEU A 4 35.46 -57.94 16.65
N LEU A 5 35.05 -56.99 15.81
CA LEU A 5 35.84 -55.84 15.30
C LEU A 5 35.18 -54.52 15.82
N PRO A 6 35.85 -53.34 15.76
CA PRO A 6 35.90 -52.37 16.85
C PRO A 6 34.87 -51.25 16.79
N VAL A 7 34.55 -50.72 17.97
CA VAL A 7 33.78 -49.49 18.21
C VAL A 7 34.77 -48.34 18.35
N LEU A 8 34.89 -47.44 17.37
CA LEU A 8 35.49 -46.10 17.54
C LEU A 8 35.39 -45.21 16.28
N VAL A 9 34.19 -44.78 15.91
CA VAL A 9 33.94 -43.44 15.34
C VAL A 9 32.51 -43.04 15.72
N GLY A 10 32.35 -42.29 16.80
CA GLY A 10 31.03 -41.92 17.30
C GLY A 10 31.12 -40.90 18.43
N LEU A 11 31.67 -39.72 18.16
CA LEU A 11 31.65 -38.61 19.11
C LEU A 11 31.90 -37.28 18.38
N LEU A 12 30.81 -36.65 17.92
CA LEU A 12 30.61 -35.19 17.87
C LEU A 12 29.28 -34.92 17.15
N VAL A 13 28.19 -34.76 17.91
CA VAL A 13 27.18 -33.69 17.84
C VAL A 13 26.01 -34.12 18.74
N LEU A 14 25.99 -33.60 19.97
CA LEU A 14 24.81 -33.55 20.84
C LEU A 14 24.82 -32.20 21.53
N PHE A 15 23.97 -31.27 21.10
CA PHE A 15 23.32 -30.31 22.00
C PHE A 15 22.00 -29.85 21.38
N GLY A 16 20.91 -30.36 21.94
CA GLY A 16 19.54 -29.98 21.56
C GLY A 16 18.52 -31.09 21.76
N VAL A 17 18.43 -31.65 22.97
CA VAL A 17 17.42 -32.65 23.34
C VAL A 17 16.04 -32.01 23.30
N HIS A 18 15.26 -32.27 22.25
CA HIS A 18 13.80 -32.40 22.34
C HIS A 18 13.45 -33.73 21.67
N GLN A 19 12.62 -34.54 22.34
CA GLN A 19 12.14 -35.85 21.90
C GLN A 19 11.66 -35.78 20.43
N VAL A 20 12.35 -36.51 19.55
CA VAL A 20 12.01 -36.58 18.11
C VAL A 20 10.96 -37.68 17.95
N GLU A 21 9.71 -37.27 17.94
CA GLU A 21 8.57 -38.15 17.64
C GLU A 21 8.19 -37.93 16.17
N ALA A 22 8.11 -39.02 15.42
CA ALA A 22 7.38 -39.15 14.17
C ALA A 22 6.33 -40.24 14.39
N PHE A 23 5.29 -40.26 13.56
CA PHE A 23 4.27 -41.32 13.65
C PHE A 23 4.90 -42.73 13.55
N ASP A 24 5.87 -42.91 12.66
CA ASP A 24 6.68 -44.13 12.55
C ASP A 24 8.16 -43.85 12.96
N PRO A 25 8.61 -44.37 14.11
CA PRO A 25 10.00 -44.22 14.56
C PRO A 25 11.03 -44.92 13.67
N GLU A 26 10.68 -46.00 12.98
CA GLU A 26 11.61 -46.75 12.12
C GLU A 26 11.87 -46.00 10.81
N ASP A 27 10.84 -45.39 10.24
CA ASP A 27 11.01 -44.52 9.06
C ASP A 27 11.84 -43.27 9.38
N LEU A 28 11.62 -42.68 10.56
CA LEU A 28 12.47 -41.58 11.03
C LEU A 28 13.93 -42.00 11.25
N LYS A 29 14.15 -43.20 11.78
CA LYS A 29 15.48 -43.77 11.96
C LYS A 29 16.15 -44.02 10.61
N ARG A 30 15.43 -44.64 9.67
CA ARG A 30 15.89 -44.87 8.31
C ARG A 30 16.26 -43.57 7.60
N LEU A 31 15.47 -42.51 7.74
CA LEU A 31 15.80 -41.19 7.20
C LEU A 31 17.12 -40.66 7.78
N LYS A 32 17.32 -40.78 9.11
CA LYS A 32 18.56 -40.33 9.77
C LYS A 32 19.79 -41.11 9.34
N GLU A 33 19.66 -42.42 9.14
CA GLU A 33 20.78 -43.31 8.82
C GLU A 33 21.16 -43.27 7.33
N THR A 34 20.17 -43.11 6.45
CA THR A 34 20.37 -43.31 5.00
C THR A 34 20.18 -42.03 4.17
N ASN A 35 19.63 -40.96 4.77
CA ASN A 35 19.18 -39.76 4.07
C ASN A 35 18.20 -40.07 2.92
N SER A 36 17.52 -41.23 2.96
CA SER A 36 16.66 -41.73 1.88
C SER A 36 15.48 -42.51 2.46
N CYS A 37 14.31 -41.89 2.39
CA CYS A 37 13.06 -42.44 2.88
C CYS A 37 11.90 -42.16 1.91
N PRO A 38 11.94 -42.69 0.67
CA PRO A 38 10.81 -42.60 -0.24
C PRO A 38 9.60 -43.33 0.32
N LYS A 39 8.42 -42.70 0.23
CA LYS A 39 7.12 -43.21 0.70
C LYS A 39 7.02 -43.50 2.19
N CYS A 40 7.91 -42.91 2.99
CA CYS A 40 7.89 -43.08 4.44
C CYS A 40 6.73 -42.32 5.10
N ASP A 41 6.30 -42.79 6.25
CA ASP A 41 5.34 -42.12 7.12
C ASP A 41 6.05 -41.27 8.17
N LEU A 42 6.18 -39.99 7.84
CA LEU A 42 6.80 -38.96 8.67
C LEU A 42 5.75 -37.94 9.15
N ARG A 43 4.49 -38.38 9.31
CA ARG A 43 3.43 -37.52 9.83
C ARG A 43 3.79 -37.00 11.21
N GLU A 44 3.51 -35.71 11.40
CA GLU A 44 3.75 -35.00 12.66
C GLU A 44 5.23 -35.03 13.13
N ALA A 45 6.15 -35.45 12.26
CA ALA A 45 7.57 -35.59 12.61
C ALA A 45 8.19 -34.26 13.02
N LYS A 46 8.96 -34.29 14.12
CA LYS A 46 9.70 -33.12 14.64
C LYS A 46 11.07 -32.99 13.96
N LEU A 47 11.10 -32.39 12.77
CA LEU A 47 12.29 -32.18 11.93
C LEU A 47 12.80 -30.72 11.95
N TYR A 48 12.58 -30.00 13.05
CA TYR A 48 12.96 -28.59 13.18
C TYR A 48 14.48 -28.45 13.02
N ARG A 49 14.91 -27.56 12.11
CA ARG A 49 16.33 -27.33 11.78
C ARG A 49 17.11 -28.60 11.39
N ALA A 50 16.42 -29.68 11.02
CA ALA A 50 17.09 -30.89 10.55
C ALA A 50 17.89 -30.60 9.28
N ASN A 51 19.05 -31.24 9.15
CA ASN A 51 19.79 -31.25 7.89
C ASN A 51 19.34 -32.44 7.04
N LEU A 52 18.58 -32.15 6.00
CA LEU A 52 18.00 -33.08 5.05
C LEU A 52 18.42 -32.70 3.61
N GLN A 53 19.59 -32.08 3.48
CA GLN A 53 20.16 -31.72 2.19
C GLN A 53 20.32 -32.97 1.31
N GLY A 54 19.80 -32.89 0.09
CA GLY A 54 19.83 -33.97 -0.90
C GLY A 54 19.01 -35.21 -0.50
N ALA A 55 18.21 -35.15 0.56
CA ALA A 55 17.47 -36.31 1.03
C ALA A 55 16.43 -36.76 -0.01
N ASN A 56 16.24 -38.08 -0.15
CA ASN A 56 15.15 -38.61 -0.96
C ASN A 56 13.91 -38.88 -0.11
N LEU A 57 12.93 -37.99 -0.19
CA LEU A 57 11.63 -38.06 0.49
C LEU A 57 10.47 -38.15 -0.51
N SER A 58 10.74 -38.68 -1.70
CA SER A 58 9.74 -38.77 -2.76
C SER A 58 8.55 -39.63 -2.33
N GLY A 59 7.34 -39.09 -2.46
CA GLY A 59 6.09 -39.72 -2.03
C GLY A 59 5.93 -39.91 -0.53
N ALA A 60 6.82 -39.35 0.31
CA ALA A 60 6.70 -39.45 1.76
C ALA A 60 5.47 -38.68 2.29
N ASP A 61 4.88 -39.17 3.37
CA ASP A 61 3.81 -38.50 4.10
C ASP A 61 4.42 -37.66 5.22
N LEU A 62 4.44 -36.35 5.04
CA LEU A 62 4.96 -35.34 5.96
C LEU A 62 3.83 -34.44 6.49
N ARG A 63 2.57 -34.92 6.48
CA ARG A 63 1.44 -34.11 6.93
C ARG A 63 1.66 -33.65 8.35
N LYS A 64 1.46 -32.34 8.59
CA LYS A 64 1.68 -31.65 9.86
C LYS A 64 3.11 -31.78 10.45
N ALA A 65 4.08 -32.28 9.68
CA ALA A 65 5.46 -32.33 10.15
C ALA A 65 6.00 -30.92 10.44
N ASN A 66 6.88 -30.81 11.43
CA ASN A 66 7.55 -29.56 11.77
C ASN A 66 8.96 -29.53 11.18
N LEU A 67 9.12 -28.89 10.03
CA LEU A 67 10.37 -28.67 9.29
C LEU A 67 10.86 -27.22 9.45
N TRP A 68 10.48 -26.54 10.54
CA TRP A 68 10.85 -25.14 10.76
C TRP A 68 12.37 -24.93 10.68
N GLY A 69 12.81 -24.06 9.78
CA GLY A 69 14.23 -23.74 9.58
C GLY A 69 15.09 -24.93 9.12
N ALA A 70 14.49 -26.02 8.65
CA ALA A 70 15.22 -27.18 8.14
C ALA A 70 16.05 -26.82 6.90
N ILE A 71 17.16 -27.53 6.73
CA ILE A 71 18.06 -27.43 5.59
C ILE A 71 17.65 -28.52 4.59
N LEU A 72 17.05 -28.13 3.47
CA LEU A 72 16.42 -28.98 2.46
C LEU A 72 16.94 -28.65 1.05
N TYR A 73 18.19 -28.19 0.94
CA TYR A 73 18.84 -27.95 -0.35
C TYR A 73 18.78 -29.22 -1.22
N ASP A 74 18.37 -29.09 -2.48
CA ASP A 74 18.33 -30.20 -3.45
C ASP A 74 17.51 -31.44 -2.99
N VAL A 75 16.63 -31.29 -2.00
CA VAL A 75 15.80 -32.41 -1.49
C VAL A 75 14.83 -32.90 -2.57
N ASP A 76 14.57 -34.21 -2.61
CA ASP A 76 13.53 -34.79 -3.45
C ASP A 76 12.24 -35.02 -2.66
N LEU A 77 11.26 -34.16 -2.87
CA LEU A 77 9.91 -34.21 -2.28
C LEU A 77 8.83 -34.44 -3.36
N ARG A 78 9.19 -35.02 -4.51
CA ARG A 78 8.24 -35.30 -5.59
C ARG A 78 7.08 -36.13 -5.07
N ARG A 79 5.85 -35.67 -5.31
CA ARG A 79 4.60 -36.32 -4.88
C ARG A 79 4.48 -36.53 -3.36
N ALA A 80 5.31 -35.88 -2.54
CA ALA A 80 5.19 -35.95 -1.08
C ALA A 80 3.93 -35.22 -0.60
N ASP A 81 3.38 -35.66 0.53
CA ASP A 81 2.27 -35.00 1.19
C ASP A 81 2.77 -34.14 2.37
N LEU A 82 2.78 -32.82 2.19
CA LEU A 82 3.20 -31.81 3.15
C LEU A 82 2.00 -31.02 3.69
N GLN A 83 0.77 -31.56 3.61
CA GLN A 83 -0.42 -30.84 4.05
C GLN A 83 -0.27 -30.34 5.48
N SER A 84 -0.48 -29.04 5.69
CA SER A 84 -0.37 -28.37 6.99
C SER A 84 1.00 -28.52 7.70
N ALA A 85 2.06 -28.89 6.98
CA ALA A 85 3.41 -28.93 7.53
C ALA A 85 3.93 -27.50 7.80
N ASN A 86 4.80 -27.35 8.79
CA ASN A 86 5.49 -26.09 9.07
C ASN A 86 6.89 -26.13 8.45
N LEU A 87 7.09 -25.43 7.34
CA LEU A 87 8.39 -25.22 6.69
C LEU A 87 8.85 -23.75 6.78
N SER A 88 8.32 -22.97 7.72
CA SER A 88 8.69 -21.55 7.79
C SER A 88 10.20 -21.39 8.03
N THR A 89 10.81 -20.45 7.33
CA THR A 89 12.27 -20.19 7.28
C THR A 89 13.16 -21.32 6.72
N ALA A 90 12.57 -22.42 6.21
CA ALA A 90 13.32 -23.56 5.66
C ALA A 90 14.10 -23.18 4.38
N LYS A 91 15.16 -23.95 4.08
CA LYS A 91 16.06 -23.76 2.94
C LYS A 91 15.79 -24.83 1.89
N LEU A 92 14.97 -24.51 0.90
CA LEU A 92 14.44 -25.39 -0.15
C LEU A 92 15.00 -25.05 -1.54
N GLN A 93 16.19 -24.45 -1.62
CA GLN A 93 16.77 -24.04 -2.89
C GLN A 93 17.03 -25.27 -3.74
N SER A 94 16.63 -25.19 -5.02
CA SER A 94 16.70 -26.30 -5.98
C SER A 94 15.94 -27.58 -5.57
N ALA A 95 15.06 -27.51 -4.57
CA ALA A 95 14.25 -28.66 -4.13
C ALA A 95 13.29 -29.13 -5.24
N LYS A 96 13.05 -30.43 -5.31
CA LYS A 96 12.12 -31.08 -6.26
C LYS A 96 10.79 -31.35 -5.56
N LEU A 97 9.76 -30.58 -5.86
CA LEU A 97 8.43 -30.58 -5.24
C LEU A 97 7.31 -30.84 -6.27
N GLN A 98 7.65 -31.43 -7.42
CA GLN A 98 6.69 -31.68 -8.49
C GLN A 98 5.52 -32.52 -8.00
N SER A 99 4.31 -32.03 -8.24
CA SER A 99 3.05 -32.64 -7.80
C SER A 99 2.96 -32.93 -6.30
N ALA A 100 3.73 -32.24 -5.45
CA ALA A 100 3.61 -32.37 -4.00
C ALA A 100 2.33 -31.69 -3.49
N ASN A 101 1.78 -32.19 -2.38
CA ASN A 101 0.63 -31.59 -1.70
C ASN A 101 1.10 -30.68 -0.56
N LEU A 102 1.06 -29.36 -0.73
CA LEU A 102 1.43 -28.36 0.27
C LEU A 102 0.22 -27.59 0.82
N LYS A 103 -0.99 -28.14 0.68
CA LYS A 103 -2.22 -27.46 1.06
C LYS A 103 -2.16 -27.02 2.53
N GLY A 104 -2.34 -25.72 2.77
CA GLY A 104 -2.33 -25.12 4.11
C GLY A 104 -0.99 -25.19 4.85
N ALA A 105 0.11 -25.54 4.18
CA ALA A 105 1.43 -25.52 4.79
C ALA A 105 1.91 -24.08 5.08
N ASP A 106 2.79 -23.93 6.05
CA ASP A 106 3.44 -22.65 6.38
C ASP A 106 4.86 -22.61 5.81
N LEU A 107 5.08 -21.78 4.80
CA LEU A 107 6.36 -21.53 4.14
C LEU A 107 6.81 -20.07 4.30
N ARG A 108 6.36 -19.35 5.34
CA ARG A 108 6.78 -17.97 5.58
C ARG A 108 8.29 -17.83 5.65
N ASN A 109 8.84 -16.85 4.93
CA ASN A 109 10.28 -16.59 4.86
C ASN A 109 11.14 -17.80 4.39
N ALA A 110 10.54 -18.82 3.80
CA ALA A 110 11.27 -19.96 3.24
C ALA A 110 12.02 -19.54 1.98
N ASP A 111 13.12 -20.23 1.69
CA ASP A 111 13.96 -19.97 0.52
C ASP A 111 13.78 -21.10 -0.50
N LEU A 112 12.95 -20.87 -1.52
CA LEU A 112 12.62 -21.79 -2.61
C LEU A 112 13.26 -21.38 -3.94
N ARG A 113 14.39 -20.66 -3.92
CA ARG A 113 15.06 -20.21 -5.15
C ARG A 113 15.39 -21.40 -6.06
N GLY A 114 14.96 -21.34 -7.31
CA GLY A 114 15.18 -22.40 -8.30
C GLY A 114 14.49 -23.73 -8.00
N ALA A 115 13.58 -23.80 -7.01
CA ALA A 115 12.84 -25.02 -6.74
C ALA A 115 11.87 -25.37 -7.88
N ASP A 116 11.60 -26.66 -8.08
CA ASP A 116 10.64 -27.15 -9.05
C ASP A 116 9.35 -27.60 -8.36
N LEU A 117 8.31 -26.79 -8.46
CA LEU A 117 6.98 -26.98 -7.88
C LEU A 117 5.93 -27.24 -8.98
N TRP A 118 6.34 -27.75 -10.15
CA TRP A 118 5.42 -28.03 -11.25
C TRP A 118 4.21 -28.87 -10.81
N GLY A 119 3.00 -28.34 -11.03
CA GLY A 119 1.73 -28.99 -10.68
C GLY A 119 1.51 -29.22 -9.18
N ALA A 120 2.25 -28.57 -8.29
CA ALA A 120 2.07 -28.70 -6.85
C ALA A 120 0.73 -28.10 -6.37
N ASP A 121 0.13 -28.70 -5.33
CA ASP A 121 -1.06 -28.19 -4.67
C ASP A 121 -0.68 -27.24 -3.53
N LEU A 122 -0.83 -25.95 -3.73
CA LEU A 122 -0.47 -24.87 -2.80
C LEU A 122 -1.71 -24.15 -2.26
N ARG A 123 -2.88 -24.81 -2.25
CA ARG A 123 -4.14 -24.19 -1.81
C ARG A 123 -4.05 -23.74 -0.35
N GLY A 124 -4.34 -22.47 -0.09
CA GLY A 124 -4.31 -21.88 1.26
C GLY A 124 -2.92 -21.87 1.92
N VAL A 125 -1.84 -22.07 1.15
CA VAL A 125 -0.48 -22.05 1.68
C VAL A 125 -0.11 -20.64 2.17
N ASN A 126 0.75 -20.55 3.19
CA ASN A 126 1.31 -19.28 3.63
C ASN A 126 2.75 -19.11 3.12
N LEU A 127 2.95 -18.22 2.16
CA LEU A 127 4.22 -17.88 1.51
C LEU A 127 4.65 -16.43 1.78
N TRP A 128 4.14 -15.78 2.84
CA TRP A 128 4.50 -14.40 3.13
C TRP A 128 6.03 -14.25 3.26
N SER A 129 6.59 -13.34 2.45
CA SER A 129 8.03 -13.02 2.38
C SER A 129 8.93 -14.20 1.95
N ALA A 130 8.35 -15.26 1.37
CA ALA A 130 9.13 -16.37 0.82
C ALA A 130 9.91 -15.94 -0.45
N ASP A 131 11.05 -16.59 -0.71
CA ASP A 131 11.89 -16.35 -1.88
C ASP A 131 11.71 -17.46 -2.91
N LEU A 132 10.97 -17.20 -3.98
CA LEU A 132 10.68 -18.13 -5.08
C LEU A 132 11.33 -17.68 -6.40
N ARG A 133 12.45 -16.95 -6.34
CA ARG A 133 13.10 -16.44 -7.56
C ARG A 133 13.54 -17.60 -8.45
N ASN A 134 13.27 -17.47 -9.75
CA ASN A 134 13.60 -18.45 -10.78
C ASN A 134 13.04 -19.87 -10.52
N SER A 135 11.98 -20.03 -9.71
CA SER A 135 11.36 -21.34 -9.51
C SER A 135 10.43 -21.71 -10.66
N ASP A 136 10.24 -23.01 -10.87
CA ASP A 136 9.21 -23.54 -11.77
C ASP A 136 7.92 -23.78 -10.99
N LEU A 137 6.86 -23.09 -11.36
CA LEU A 137 5.56 -23.09 -10.70
C LEU A 137 4.43 -23.33 -11.71
N ARG A 138 4.76 -23.87 -12.88
CA ARG A 138 3.80 -24.12 -13.95
C ARG A 138 2.68 -25.03 -13.47
N GLY A 139 1.43 -24.66 -13.75
CA GLY A 139 0.24 -25.42 -13.35
C GLY A 139 0.02 -25.57 -11.84
N ALA A 140 0.79 -24.87 -10.99
CA ALA A 140 0.64 -24.96 -9.55
C ALA A 140 -0.66 -24.29 -9.06
N ASN A 141 -1.26 -24.82 -7.99
CA ASN A 141 -2.56 -24.34 -7.49
C ASN A 141 -2.43 -23.51 -6.22
N PHE A 142 -2.48 -22.18 -6.34
CA PHE A 142 -2.39 -21.20 -5.26
C PHE A 142 -3.73 -20.68 -4.74
N ARG A 143 -4.85 -21.38 -4.99
CA ARG A 143 -6.17 -20.84 -4.60
C ARG A 143 -6.23 -20.48 -3.11
N GLY A 144 -6.54 -19.23 -2.81
CA GLY A 144 -6.62 -18.69 -1.43
C GLY A 144 -5.28 -18.63 -0.67
N ALA A 145 -4.14 -18.76 -1.35
CA ALA A 145 -2.83 -18.67 -0.72
C ALA A 145 -2.46 -17.23 -0.33
N ASP A 146 -1.58 -17.08 0.67
CA ASP A 146 -1.00 -15.81 1.10
C ASP A 146 0.43 -15.67 0.56
N LEU A 147 0.63 -14.85 -0.47
CA LEU A 147 1.92 -14.57 -1.11
C LEU A 147 2.37 -13.11 -0.90
N ARG A 148 1.91 -12.45 0.17
CA ARG A 148 2.33 -11.08 0.46
C ARG A 148 3.86 -10.96 0.47
N GLU A 149 4.41 -9.91 -0.13
CA GLU A 149 5.86 -9.64 -0.17
C GLU A 149 6.72 -10.79 -0.74
N ALA A 150 6.13 -11.83 -1.34
CA ALA A 150 6.86 -12.96 -1.88
C ALA A 150 7.70 -12.53 -3.09
N LYS A 151 8.90 -13.10 -3.24
CA LYS A 151 9.82 -12.79 -4.33
C LYS A 151 9.68 -13.83 -5.44
N LEU A 152 9.01 -13.47 -6.52
CA LEU A 152 8.73 -14.33 -7.68
C LEU A 152 9.50 -13.87 -8.93
N VAL A 153 10.61 -13.15 -8.75
CA VAL A 153 11.39 -12.60 -9.87
C VAL A 153 11.87 -13.72 -10.79
N GLY A 154 11.50 -13.65 -12.07
CA GLY A 154 11.86 -14.64 -13.08
C GLY A 154 11.21 -16.01 -12.91
N ALA A 155 10.22 -16.17 -12.01
CA ALA A 155 9.53 -17.44 -11.83
C ALA A 155 8.65 -17.78 -13.04
N ASP A 156 8.53 -19.08 -13.33
CA ASP A 156 7.64 -19.60 -14.38
C ASP A 156 6.28 -19.97 -13.76
N LEU A 157 5.28 -19.12 -13.97
CA LEU A 157 3.94 -19.19 -13.38
C LEU A 157 2.88 -19.57 -14.42
N ARG A 158 3.27 -20.12 -15.57
CA ARG A 158 2.32 -20.41 -16.65
C ARG A 158 1.26 -21.39 -16.17
N GLU A 159 0.00 -21.12 -16.50
CA GLU A 159 -1.15 -21.96 -16.12
C GLU A 159 -1.38 -22.12 -14.61
N ALA A 160 -0.69 -21.34 -13.77
CA ALA A 160 -0.88 -21.38 -12.32
C ALA A 160 -2.24 -20.79 -11.92
N ASN A 161 -2.87 -21.36 -10.89
CA ASN A 161 -4.18 -20.91 -10.41
C ASN A 161 -4.04 -20.05 -9.14
N PHE A 162 -4.22 -18.73 -9.27
CA PHE A 162 -4.15 -17.76 -8.17
C PHE A 162 -5.51 -17.30 -7.68
N ARG A 163 -6.60 -18.01 -7.98
CA ARG A 163 -7.93 -17.52 -7.64
C ARG A 163 -8.07 -17.19 -6.14
N GLY A 164 -8.44 -15.95 -5.82
CA GLY A 164 -8.59 -15.47 -4.44
C GLY A 164 -7.29 -15.41 -3.62
N ALA A 165 -6.12 -15.55 -4.27
CA ALA A 165 -4.82 -15.45 -3.60
C ALA A 165 -4.47 -14.00 -3.24
N ASN A 166 -3.70 -13.82 -2.18
CA ASN A 166 -3.20 -12.51 -1.74
C ASN A 166 -1.76 -12.31 -2.21
N LEU A 167 -1.55 -11.52 -3.28
CA LEU A 167 -0.24 -11.16 -3.82
C LEU A 167 0.11 -9.69 -3.53
N GLN A 168 -0.43 -9.09 -2.46
CA GLN A 168 -0.10 -7.69 -2.15
C GLN A 168 1.41 -7.52 -1.98
N THR A 169 1.95 -6.46 -2.58
CA THR A 169 3.38 -6.11 -2.56
C THR A 169 4.34 -7.23 -2.97
N ALA A 170 3.87 -8.25 -3.70
CA ALA A 170 4.70 -9.31 -4.25
C ALA A 170 5.58 -8.81 -5.41
N TYR A 171 6.76 -9.43 -5.59
CA TYR A 171 7.73 -9.07 -6.63
C TYR A 171 7.65 -10.05 -7.79
N LEU A 172 6.87 -9.73 -8.83
CA LEU A 172 6.62 -10.56 -10.03
C LEU A 172 7.47 -10.10 -11.23
N ILE A 173 8.55 -9.38 -10.99
CA ILE A 173 9.43 -8.82 -12.03
C ILE A 173 9.91 -9.94 -12.96
N LYS A 174 9.70 -9.79 -14.27
CA LYS A 174 10.06 -10.78 -15.31
C LYS A 174 9.43 -12.18 -15.14
N ALA A 175 8.43 -12.35 -14.29
CA ALA A 175 7.72 -13.62 -14.15
C ALA A 175 6.86 -13.93 -15.39
N ASP A 176 6.65 -15.21 -15.71
CA ASP A 176 5.81 -15.65 -16.83
C ASP A 176 4.45 -16.13 -16.33
N LEU A 177 3.41 -15.31 -16.39
CA LEU A 177 2.05 -15.62 -15.92
C LEU A 177 1.08 -15.95 -17.08
N LYS A 178 1.56 -16.35 -18.26
CA LYS A 178 0.65 -16.69 -19.37
C LYS A 178 -0.27 -17.86 -18.98
N GLY A 179 -1.57 -17.71 -19.25
CA GLY A 179 -2.60 -18.69 -18.88
C GLY A 179 -2.87 -18.80 -17.37
N ALA A 180 -2.25 -17.95 -16.53
CA ALA A 180 -2.51 -17.98 -15.10
C ALA A 180 -3.93 -17.46 -14.79
N ASN A 181 -4.60 -18.02 -13.78
CA ASN A 181 -5.90 -17.53 -13.34
C ASN A 181 -5.74 -16.54 -12.18
N LEU A 182 -5.94 -15.24 -12.44
CA LEU A 182 -5.86 -14.16 -11.44
C LEU A 182 -7.24 -13.71 -10.89
N GLU A 183 -8.34 -14.43 -11.17
CA GLU A 183 -9.66 -14.04 -10.68
C GLU A 183 -9.69 -13.84 -9.16
N GLU A 184 -10.30 -12.76 -8.68
CA GLU A 184 -10.40 -12.44 -7.24
C GLU A 184 -9.05 -12.27 -6.51
N ALA A 185 -7.91 -12.33 -7.21
CA ALA A 185 -6.60 -12.17 -6.60
C ALA A 185 -6.33 -10.70 -6.23
N SER A 186 -5.72 -10.48 -5.06
CA SER A 186 -5.30 -9.16 -4.63
C SER A 186 -3.86 -8.89 -5.07
N LEU A 187 -3.66 -8.03 -6.06
CA LEU A 187 -2.34 -7.63 -6.55
C LEU A 187 -1.94 -6.20 -6.13
N TYR A 188 -2.56 -5.64 -5.08
CA TYR A 188 -2.30 -4.26 -4.68
C TYR A 188 -0.82 -4.05 -4.32
N GLY A 189 -0.15 -3.13 -5.02
CA GLY A 189 1.27 -2.85 -4.85
C GLY A 189 2.23 -3.92 -5.39
N ALA A 190 1.73 -4.98 -6.02
CA ALA A 190 2.58 -6.01 -6.63
C ALA A 190 3.35 -5.44 -7.83
N ASP A 191 4.64 -5.75 -7.96
CA ASP A 191 5.50 -5.26 -9.03
C ASP A 191 5.55 -6.25 -10.21
N LEU A 192 5.00 -5.87 -11.35
CA LEU A 192 4.94 -6.67 -12.57
C LEU A 192 5.89 -6.18 -13.67
N GLU A 193 6.97 -5.47 -13.33
CA GLU A 193 7.92 -4.98 -14.32
C GLU A 193 8.45 -6.13 -15.21
N GLY A 194 8.18 -6.05 -16.51
CA GLY A 194 8.63 -7.07 -17.48
C GLY A 194 7.94 -8.43 -17.34
N ALA A 195 6.92 -8.57 -16.48
CA ALA A 195 6.13 -9.78 -16.39
C ALA A 195 5.39 -10.06 -17.70
N LYS A 196 5.13 -11.32 -18.02
CA LYS A 196 4.31 -11.71 -19.17
C LYS A 196 2.92 -12.10 -18.66
N LEU A 197 1.89 -11.45 -19.19
CA LEU A 197 0.50 -11.70 -18.82
C LEU A 197 -0.37 -11.78 -20.07
N ASP A 198 -1.50 -12.47 -19.96
CA ASP A 198 -2.52 -12.43 -20.99
C ASP A 198 -3.31 -11.10 -20.94
N PRO A 199 -3.95 -10.71 -22.06
CA PRO A 199 -4.67 -9.43 -22.14
C PRO A 199 -5.74 -9.21 -21.07
N GLU A 200 -6.40 -10.27 -20.60
CA GLU A 200 -7.44 -10.17 -19.57
C GLU A 200 -6.85 -9.94 -18.18
N ASP A 201 -5.77 -10.67 -17.86
CA ASP A 201 -5.05 -10.54 -16.59
C ASP A 201 -4.40 -9.16 -16.41
N ILE A 202 -4.01 -8.50 -17.50
CA ILE A 202 -3.54 -7.11 -17.47
C ILE A 202 -4.61 -6.17 -16.92
N LYS A 203 -5.90 -6.41 -17.21
CA LYS A 203 -7.00 -5.58 -16.69
C LYS A 203 -7.19 -5.82 -15.20
N ILE A 204 -7.17 -7.09 -14.78
CA ILE A 204 -7.27 -7.50 -13.37
C ILE A 204 -6.14 -6.88 -12.56
N ALA A 205 -4.88 -7.05 -12.99
CA ALA A 205 -3.71 -6.49 -12.32
C ALA A 205 -3.81 -4.96 -12.15
N LYS A 206 -4.26 -4.23 -13.18
CA LYS A 206 -4.48 -2.78 -13.09
C LYS A 206 -5.60 -2.40 -12.12
N ALA A 207 -6.72 -3.10 -12.17
CA ALA A 207 -7.86 -2.84 -11.29
C ALA A 207 -7.51 -3.10 -9.82
N SER A 208 -6.68 -4.12 -9.56
CA SER A 208 -6.19 -4.47 -8.23
C SER A 208 -5.14 -3.50 -7.66
N GLY A 209 -4.66 -2.54 -8.44
CA GLY A 209 -3.65 -1.55 -8.00
C GLY A 209 -2.22 -2.07 -8.03
N ALA A 210 -1.90 -3.00 -8.94
CA ALA A 210 -0.54 -3.44 -9.17
C ALA A 210 0.30 -2.37 -9.88
N ILE A 211 1.62 -2.37 -9.65
CA ILE A 211 2.56 -1.41 -10.23
C ILE A 211 3.36 -2.04 -11.38
N ASN A 212 3.90 -1.20 -12.26
CA ASN A 212 4.71 -1.61 -13.41
C ASN A 212 4.04 -2.64 -14.35
N VAL A 213 2.70 -2.66 -14.38
CA VAL A 213 1.92 -3.58 -15.21
C VAL A 213 2.29 -3.41 -16.69
N PRO A 214 2.54 -4.51 -17.43
CA PRO A 214 2.82 -4.45 -18.85
C PRO A 214 1.77 -3.67 -19.64
N LYS A 215 2.23 -2.94 -20.65
CA LYS A 215 1.33 -2.24 -21.56
C LYS A 215 0.57 -3.28 -22.39
N LEU A 216 -0.73 -3.08 -22.52
CA LEU A 216 -1.55 -3.87 -23.42
C LEU A 216 -1.11 -3.55 -24.86
N VAL A 217 -0.37 -4.46 -25.49
CA VAL A 217 -0.08 -4.37 -26.92
C VAL A 217 -1.21 -5.09 -27.64
N VAL A 218 -2.15 -4.32 -28.18
CA VAL A 218 -3.19 -4.86 -29.06
C VAL A 218 -2.49 -5.25 -30.36
N THR A 219 -2.37 -6.54 -30.61
CA THR A 219 -1.88 -7.08 -31.88
C THR A 219 -3.06 -7.38 -32.80
N ASP A 220 -2.85 -7.48 -34.11
CA ASP A 220 -3.93 -7.77 -35.08
C ASP A 220 -4.67 -9.08 -34.76
N LYS A 221 -3.99 -10.07 -34.16
CA LYS A 221 -4.61 -11.29 -33.64
C LYS A 221 -5.59 -11.05 -32.47
N THR A 222 -5.32 -10.04 -31.65
CA THR A 222 -6.22 -9.59 -30.57
C THR A 222 -7.48 -8.95 -31.16
N LEU A 223 -7.34 -8.24 -32.29
CA LEU A 223 -8.46 -7.67 -33.04
C LEU A 223 -9.32 -8.77 -33.69
N GLU A 224 -8.70 -9.78 -34.29
CA GLU A 224 -9.39 -10.93 -34.87
C GLU A 224 -10.16 -11.75 -33.82
N SER A 225 -9.61 -11.94 -32.62
CA SER A 225 -10.31 -12.61 -31.51
C SER A 225 -11.54 -11.82 -31.03
N ILE A 226 -11.41 -10.49 -30.91
CA ILE A 226 -12.52 -9.60 -30.57
C ILE A 226 -13.59 -9.60 -31.68
N LEU A 227 -13.17 -9.58 -32.95
CA LEU A 227 -14.06 -9.66 -34.11
C LEU A 227 -14.78 -11.02 -34.17
N LYS A 228 -14.08 -12.12 -33.87
CA LYS A 228 -14.64 -13.47 -33.83
C LYS A 228 -15.73 -13.60 -32.75
N ASN A 229 -15.52 -12.97 -31.59
CA ASN A 229 -16.49 -12.93 -30.49
C ASN A 229 -17.69 -11.99 -30.76
N LEU A 230 -17.51 -10.94 -31.57
CA LEU A 230 -18.60 -10.09 -32.05
C LEU A 230 -19.43 -10.75 -33.18
N SER A 231 -18.87 -11.76 -33.86
CA SER A 231 -19.53 -12.54 -34.91
C SER A 231 -20.23 -13.82 -34.44
N SER A 232 -20.19 -14.14 -33.14
CA SER A 232 -20.94 -15.28 -32.59
C SER A 232 -22.44 -14.94 -32.50
N PRO A 233 -23.35 -15.83 -32.94
CA PRO A 233 -24.78 -15.54 -32.93
C PRO A 233 -25.28 -15.35 -31.50
N ILE A 234 -26.07 -14.30 -31.28
CA ILE A 234 -26.97 -14.22 -30.13
C ILE A 234 -28.02 -15.34 -30.32
N PRO A 235 -28.19 -16.27 -29.36
CA PRO A 235 -29.21 -17.31 -29.47
C PRO A 235 -30.59 -16.65 -29.64
N GLY A 236 -31.27 -16.96 -30.75
CA GLY A 236 -32.67 -16.57 -30.96
C GLY A 236 -32.97 -15.45 -31.98
N LYS A 237 -32.01 -14.93 -32.76
CA LYS A 237 -32.32 -13.98 -33.87
C LYS A 237 -31.91 -14.52 -35.25
N LYS A 238 -32.85 -14.52 -36.20
CA LYS A 238 -32.67 -14.97 -37.59
C LYS A 238 -31.63 -14.11 -38.34
N ARG A 239 -30.92 -14.76 -39.28
CA ARG A 239 -29.86 -14.18 -40.13
C ARG A 239 -30.28 -12.85 -40.77
N GLY A 240 -29.52 -11.78 -40.51
CA GLY A 240 -29.58 -10.55 -41.28
C GLY A 240 -29.15 -10.76 -42.73
N SER A 241 -29.80 -10.06 -43.67
CA SER A 241 -29.73 -10.30 -45.12
C SER A 241 -28.35 -9.97 -45.70
N PRO A 242 -27.98 -10.52 -46.87
CA PRO A 242 -26.73 -10.17 -47.56
C PRO A 242 -26.55 -8.66 -47.80
N GLN A 243 -27.65 -7.89 -47.89
CA GLN A 243 -27.64 -6.43 -48.01
C GLN A 243 -27.19 -5.73 -46.72
N GLU A 244 -27.53 -6.25 -45.53
CA GLU A 244 -27.11 -5.68 -44.25
C GLU A 244 -25.61 -5.90 -43.98
N ARG A 245 -25.07 -7.04 -44.40
CA ARG A 245 -23.62 -7.30 -44.38
C ARG A 245 -22.86 -6.43 -45.38
N ARG A 246 -23.44 -6.20 -46.57
CA ARG A 246 -22.91 -5.26 -47.58
C ARG A 246 -22.97 -3.82 -47.11
N ALA A 247 -24.01 -3.42 -46.38
CA ALA A 247 -24.14 -2.09 -45.79
C ALA A 247 -23.06 -1.83 -44.73
N ALA A 248 -22.79 -2.79 -43.85
CA ALA A 248 -21.73 -2.67 -42.85
C ALA A 248 -20.32 -2.54 -43.49
N VAL A 249 -20.05 -3.28 -44.56
CA VAL A 249 -18.78 -3.18 -45.32
C VAL A 249 -18.71 -1.88 -46.15
N ASN A 250 -19.83 -1.42 -46.72
CA ASN A 250 -19.90 -0.17 -47.47
C ASN A 250 -19.73 1.07 -46.58
N VAL A 251 -20.21 1.03 -45.34
CA VAL A 251 -19.98 2.09 -44.33
C VAL A 251 -18.50 2.20 -43.96
N ILE A 252 -17.79 1.07 -43.89
CA ILE A 252 -16.32 1.05 -43.67
C ILE A 252 -15.57 1.56 -44.92
N LYS A 253 -16.07 1.30 -46.13
CA LYS A 253 -15.51 1.83 -47.39
C LYS A 253 -15.79 3.32 -47.62
N MET A 254 -16.94 3.85 -47.19
CA MET A 254 -17.30 5.28 -47.29
C MET A 254 -16.48 6.18 -46.35
N ALA A 255 -15.82 5.61 -45.34
CA ALA A 255 -14.91 6.34 -44.46
C ALA A 255 -13.59 6.76 -45.12
N ILE A 256 -13.37 6.42 -46.41
CA ILE A 256 -12.09 6.54 -47.12
C ILE A 256 -12.20 7.41 -48.41
N THR A 257 -13.31 8.11 -48.67
CA THR A 257 -13.53 8.87 -49.93
C THR A 257 -13.76 10.39 -49.71
N PRO A 258 -13.27 11.31 -50.59
CA PRO A 258 -13.33 12.77 -50.38
C PRO A 258 -14.73 13.37 -50.63
N CYS A 259 -15.04 14.46 -49.93
CA CYS A 259 -16.38 15.02 -49.71
C CYS A 259 -17.03 15.70 -50.92
N TRP A 260 -18.17 15.19 -51.41
CA TRP A 260 -19.24 16.00 -52.04
C TRP A 260 -20.64 15.54 -51.57
N TYR A 261 -21.50 16.54 -51.31
CA TYR A 261 -22.99 16.55 -51.27
C TYR A 261 -23.82 15.99 -50.07
N GLN A 262 -24.37 16.96 -49.30
CA GLN A 262 -25.78 17.18 -48.88
C GLN A 262 -26.53 16.27 -47.86
N PRO A 263 -27.59 16.80 -47.19
CA PRO A 263 -27.76 16.73 -45.74
C PRO A 263 -28.85 15.74 -45.31
N ALA A 264 -28.69 15.17 -44.12
CA ALA A 264 -29.77 14.47 -43.44
C ALA A 264 -30.00 15.09 -42.06
N PHE A 265 -31.22 15.57 -41.85
CA PHE A 265 -31.78 16.07 -40.61
C PHE A 265 -31.47 15.12 -39.44
N VAL A 266 -31.00 15.66 -38.31
CA VAL A 266 -30.97 14.93 -37.03
C VAL A 266 -31.39 15.88 -35.93
N GLU A 267 -32.55 15.61 -35.34
CA GLU A 267 -33.00 16.23 -34.08
C GLU A 267 -32.11 15.76 -32.92
N ASN A 268 -31.69 16.75 -32.12
CA ASN A 268 -31.17 16.70 -30.74
C ASN A 268 -30.59 15.37 -30.25
N VAL A 269 -29.30 15.14 -30.54
CA VAL A 269 -28.50 14.08 -29.90
C VAL A 269 -27.25 14.68 -29.25
N GLU A 270 -27.11 14.50 -27.95
CA GLU A 270 -25.88 14.87 -27.23
C GLU A 270 -24.82 13.77 -27.41
N VAL A 271 -23.78 14.05 -28.19
CA VAL A 271 -22.71 13.10 -28.53
C VAL A 271 -21.38 13.59 -27.96
N VAL A 272 -20.83 12.86 -26.99
CA VAL A 272 -19.52 13.17 -26.42
C VAL A 272 -18.44 12.61 -27.32
N VAL A 273 -17.62 13.45 -27.95
CA VAL A 273 -16.49 13.03 -28.79
C VAL A 273 -15.18 13.31 -28.08
N ARG A 274 -14.32 12.29 -27.98
CA ARG A 274 -12.96 12.40 -27.45
C ARG A 274 -11.95 12.44 -28.60
N VAL A 275 -10.99 13.35 -28.51
CA VAL A 275 -9.94 13.53 -29.52
C VAL A 275 -8.56 13.57 -28.90
N LYS A 276 -7.58 13.03 -29.64
CA LYS A 276 -6.16 13.02 -29.33
C LYS A 276 -5.44 13.78 -30.43
N LEU A 277 -4.77 14.89 -30.10
CA LEU A 277 -4.04 15.73 -31.07
C LEU A 277 -2.53 15.46 -31.01
N SER A 278 -1.80 15.81 -32.06
CA SER A 278 -0.33 15.91 -32.09
C SER A 278 0.16 17.20 -31.42
N PRO A 279 1.48 17.32 -31.13
CA PRO A 279 2.04 18.49 -30.45
C PRO A 279 1.84 19.83 -31.18
N ASP A 280 1.62 19.80 -32.50
CA ASP A 280 1.31 20.94 -33.36
C ASP A 280 -0.20 21.24 -33.48
N GLY A 281 -1.04 20.55 -32.69
CA GLY A 281 -2.48 20.80 -32.61
C GLY A 281 -3.33 20.06 -33.65
N ARG A 282 -2.76 19.22 -34.51
CA ARG A 282 -3.53 18.43 -35.50
C ARG A 282 -4.16 17.20 -34.87
N VAL A 283 -5.37 16.81 -35.28
CA VAL A 283 -6.04 15.64 -34.71
C VAL A 283 -5.37 14.34 -35.16
N LYS A 284 -4.86 13.54 -34.21
CA LYS A 284 -4.26 12.22 -34.45
C LYS A 284 -5.24 11.06 -34.29
N LYS A 285 -6.25 11.16 -33.43
CA LYS A 285 -7.30 10.13 -33.21
C LYS A 285 -8.57 10.77 -32.65
N ALA A 286 -9.74 10.25 -33.00
CA ALA A 286 -11.04 10.68 -32.46
C ALA A 286 -11.94 9.46 -32.22
N TRP A 287 -12.75 9.46 -31.16
CA TRP A 287 -13.78 8.44 -30.94
C TRP A 287 -14.92 8.98 -30.05
N VAL A 288 -16.10 8.40 -30.19
CA VAL A 288 -17.30 8.79 -29.42
C VAL A 288 -17.32 8.06 -28.07
N ALA A 289 -17.51 8.80 -26.99
CA ALA A 289 -17.78 8.27 -25.66
C ALA A 289 -19.30 8.13 -25.48
N ASN A 290 -19.81 6.90 -25.53
CA ASN A 290 -21.24 6.62 -25.33
C ASN A 290 -21.67 6.95 -23.90
N ASN A 291 -22.67 7.81 -23.75
CA ASN A 291 -23.42 7.95 -22.51
C ASN A 291 -24.90 8.31 -22.81
N SER A 292 -25.69 7.32 -23.22
CA SER A 292 -27.14 7.25 -22.95
C SER A 292 -27.77 5.99 -23.58
N ALA A 293 -28.67 5.36 -22.83
CA ALA A 293 -29.26 4.06 -23.10
C ALA A 293 -30.60 4.11 -23.87
N LEU A 294 -30.92 5.17 -24.63
CA LEU A 294 -32.31 5.41 -25.06
C LEU A 294 -32.58 5.67 -26.57
N LEU A 295 -31.65 5.45 -27.51
CA LEU A 295 -31.95 5.63 -28.96
C LEU A 295 -31.35 4.53 -29.87
N ASN A 296 -32.07 4.20 -30.95
CA ASN A 296 -31.81 3.11 -31.90
C ASN A 296 -30.48 3.24 -32.68
N ASN A 297 -29.84 2.09 -32.97
CA ASN A 297 -28.44 1.97 -33.41
C ASN A 297 -28.07 2.65 -34.75
N SER A 298 -29.01 2.88 -35.66
CA SER A 298 -28.75 3.50 -36.97
C SER A 298 -28.37 4.99 -36.85
N TYR A 299 -29.02 5.69 -35.93
CA TYR A 299 -28.84 7.13 -35.71
C TYR A 299 -27.52 7.45 -34.98
N LYS A 300 -27.05 6.53 -34.11
CA LYS A 300 -25.74 6.64 -33.43
C LYS A 300 -24.58 6.66 -34.44
N ILE A 301 -24.68 5.90 -35.52
CA ILE A 301 -23.63 5.77 -36.51
C ILE A 301 -23.58 7.01 -37.42
N ALA A 302 -24.74 7.53 -37.83
CA ALA A 302 -24.83 8.74 -38.66
C ALA A 302 -24.37 10.01 -37.91
N ALA A 303 -24.80 10.20 -36.65
CA ALA A 303 -24.40 11.35 -35.84
C ALA A 303 -22.90 11.31 -35.46
N ALA A 304 -22.38 10.12 -35.11
CA ALA A 304 -20.96 9.91 -34.83
C ALA A 304 -20.09 10.16 -36.07
N ALA A 305 -20.52 9.71 -37.25
CA ALA A 305 -19.81 9.91 -38.51
C ALA A 305 -19.76 11.40 -38.90
N THR A 306 -20.87 12.14 -38.75
CA THR A 306 -20.93 13.58 -39.05
C THR A 306 -20.09 14.41 -38.08
N ALA A 307 -20.10 14.08 -36.78
CA ALA A 307 -19.29 14.77 -35.77
C ALA A 307 -17.78 14.50 -35.94
N LEU A 308 -17.38 13.28 -36.32
CA LEU A 308 -15.97 12.99 -36.65
C LEU A 308 -15.52 13.73 -37.92
N ARG A 309 -16.40 13.89 -38.92
CA ARG A 309 -16.11 14.55 -40.20
C ARG A 309 -15.81 16.04 -40.05
N ALA A 310 -16.54 16.74 -39.17
CA ALA A 310 -16.35 18.16 -38.88
C ALA A 310 -15.03 18.47 -38.14
N VAL A 311 -14.49 17.50 -37.39
CA VAL A 311 -13.29 17.67 -36.56
C VAL A 311 -12.00 17.34 -37.33
N LEU A 312 -12.07 16.54 -38.39
CA LEU A 312 -10.89 15.96 -39.04
C LEU A 312 -10.48 16.61 -40.37
N ASN A 313 -11.25 17.56 -40.94
CA ASN A 313 -10.96 18.17 -42.24
C ASN A 313 -10.87 19.71 -42.19
N PRO A 314 -9.69 20.34 -42.42
CA PRO A 314 -9.50 21.79 -42.35
C PRO A 314 -10.30 22.61 -43.38
N ALA A 315 -10.72 22.01 -44.49
CA ALA A 315 -11.46 22.69 -45.56
C ALA A 315 -12.94 22.98 -45.24
N CYS A 316 -13.42 22.61 -44.04
CA CYS A 316 -14.82 22.77 -43.63
C CYS A 316 -15.02 23.62 -42.35
N GLN A 317 -14.11 24.55 -42.01
CA GLN A 317 -14.25 25.41 -40.83
C GLN A 317 -14.97 26.75 -41.13
N PRO A 318 -15.97 27.18 -40.33
CA PRO A 318 -16.44 28.56 -40.31
C PRO A 318 -15.78 29.44 -39.23
N PHE A 319 -14.73 28.98 -38.52
CA PHE A 319 -14.18 29.73 -37.36
C PHE A 319 -12.66 29.92 -37.41
N LYS A 320 -12.20 31.18 -37.40
CA LYS A 320 -10.80 31.58 -37.17
C LYS A 320 -10.49 31.63 -35.67
N LEU A 321 -9.40 31.01 -35.22
CA LEU A 321 -8.88 31.10 -33.84
C LEU A 321 -7.65 32.03 -33.78
N ASP A 322 -7.62 32.90 -32.77
CA ASP A 322 -6.59 33.92 -32.51
C ASP A 322 -5.25 33.30 -32.03
N PRO A 323 -4.09 33.63 -32.64
CA PRO A 323 -2.79 33.03 -32.29
C PRO A 323 -2.22 33.41 -30.93
N LYS A 324 -2.79 34.39 -30.20
CA LYS A 324 -2.17 34.94 -28.97
C LYS A 324 -2.63 34.31 -27.65
N LYS A 325 -3.31 33.16 -27.67
CA LYS A 325 -3.72 32.47 -26.42
C LYS A 325 -3.25 31.02 -26.40
N TYR A 326 -2.24 30.75 -25.59
CA TYR A 326 -1.75 29.41 -25.28
C TYR A 326 -2.73 28.71 -24.31
N TYR A 327 -3.35 27.60 -24.75
CA TYR A 327 -4.22 26.75 -23.93
C TYR A 327 -3.66 25.31 -23.86
N ILE A 328 -3.75 24.67 -22.68
CA ILE A 328 -3.17 23.35 -22.34
C ILE A 328 -4.30 22.38 -21.91
N TRP A 329 -4.18 21.12 -22.36
CA TRP A 329 -4.96 19.85 -22.23
C TRP A 329 -5.65 19.55 -20.86
N GLU A 330 -6.73 18.74 -20.70
CA GLU A 330 -7.32 17.56 -21.38
C GLU A 330 -8.87 17.61 -21.43
N ASP A 331 -9.51 16.79 -22.29
CA ASP A 331 -10.96 16.60 -22.51
C ASP A 331 -11.77 17.88 -22.80
N VAL A 332 -11.90 18.23 -24.09
CA VAL A 332 -12.94 19.18 -24.50
C VAL A 332 -14.27 18.42 -24.55
N SER A 333 -15.14 18.63 -23.55
CA SER A 333 -16.56 18.30 -23.69
C SER A 333 -17.24 19.47 -24.40
N LEU A 334 -17.53 19.31 -25.69
CA LEU A 334 -18.40 20.22 -26.41
C LEU A 334 -19.84 19.74 -26.19
N SER A 335 -20.63 20.46 -25.39
CA SER A 335 -22.08 20.29 -25.41
C SER A 335 -22.64 21.21 -26.50
N PHE A 336 -23.35 20.62 -27.45
CA PHE A 336 -24.09 21.37 -28.46
C PHE A 336 -25.53 21.45 -27.98
N ASN A 337 -25.97 22.67 -27.64
CA ASN A 337 -27.38 22.93 -27.37
C ASN A 337 -27.98 23.57 -28.62
N SER A 338 -28.83 22.83 -29.32
CA SER A 338 -29.53 23.25 -30.53
C SER A 338 -30.70 24.20 -30.27
N ASN A 339 -31.10 24.44 -29.02
CA ASN A 339 -32.22 25.36 -28.71
C ASN A 339 -31.82 26.86 -28.68
N LYS A 340 -30.79 27.27 -29.43
CA LYS A 340 -30.37 28.68 -29.49
C LYS A 340 -30.13 29.22 -30.90
N LEU A 341 -30.80 28.64 -31.89
CA LEU A 341 -30.70 29.07 -33.28
C LEU A 341 -32.05 29.41 -33.90
N PHE A 342 -33.03 29.88 -33.14
CA PHE A 342 -34.13 30.66 -33.72
C PHE A 342 -34.62 31.73 -32.74
N GLY A 343 -34.53 33.00 -33.16
CA GLY A 343 -35.26 34.13 -32.59
C GLY A 343 -34.57 34.91 -31.48
N GLU A 344 -34.19 36.14 -31.83
CA GLU A 344 -33.95 37.31 -30.94
C GLU A 344 -32.58 37.53 -30.28
N SER A 345 -32.31 38.83 -30.14
CA SER A 345 -31.04 39.54 -30.12
C SER A 345 -30.16 39.34 -28.87
N VAL A 346 -28.85 39.36 -29.12
CA VAL A 346 -27.71 39.76 -28.27
C VAL A 346 -27.97 39.81 -26.76
N GLY A 347 -27.37 38.85 -26.04
CA GLY A 347 -27.02 38.97 -24.63
C GLY A 347 -25.72 38.23 -24.36
N LYS A 348 -24.65 38.98 -24.07
CA LYS A 348 -23.30 38.51 -23.71
C LYS A 348 -23.39 37.35 -22.70
N ASN A 349 -23.19 36.12 -23.13
CA ASN A 349 -22.79 35.00 -22.27
C ASN A 349 -22.15 33.93 -23.15
N SER A 350 -20.84 34.07 -23.35
CA SER A 350 -19.98 33.00 -23.86
C SER A 350 -20.07 31.78 -22.94
N PRO A 351 -19.98 30.54 -23.46
CA PRO A 351 -19.89 29.35 -22.62
C PRO A 351 -18.70 29.49 -21.64
N THR A 352 -18.97 29.33 -20.35
CA THR A 352 -18.00 29.48 -19.27
C THR A 352 -17.01 28.31 -19.28
N VAL A 353 -15.80 28.56 -19.78
CA VAL A 353 -14.66 27.66 -19.63
C VAL A 353 -14.20 27.70 -18.17
N THR A 354 -14.45 26.65 -17.39
CA THR A 354 -13.91 26.54 -16.02
C THR A 354 -12.49 25.96 -16.08
N ALA A 355 -11.47 26.83 -16.04
CA ALA A 355 -10.07 26.41 -15.97
C ALA A 355 -9.74 25.82 -14.58
N LYS A 356 -9.21 24.59 -14.53
CA LYS A 356 -8.57 24.06 -13.32
C LYS A 356 -7.25 24.81 -13.07
N LYS A 357 -7.00 25.15 -11.79
CA LYS A 357 -5.87 25.93 -11.30
C LYS A 357 -4.52 25.29 -11.65
N ALA A 358 -3.56 26.09 -12.12
CA ALA A 358 -2.20 25.67 -12.47
C ALA A 358 -1.48 24.98 -11.30
N THR A 359 -0.77 23.88 -11.57
CA THR A 359 0.08 23.17 -10.60
C THR A 359 1.41 23.89 -10.40
N ASN A 360 1.89 24.02 -9.15
CA ASN A 360 3.15 24.71 -8.81
C ASN A 360 4.44 23.90 -9.10
N TYR A 361 4.34 22.64 -9.53
CA TYR A 361 5.49 21.80 -9.90
C TYR A 361 5.73 21.78 -11.41
N ASN A 362 6.96 21.47 -11.83
CA ASN A 362 7.30 21.31 -13.26
C ASN A 362 6.82 19.92 -13.75
N PRO A 363 5.87 19.83 -14.71
CA PRO A 363 5.36 18.55 -15.21
C PRO A 363 6.43 17.65 -15.84
N GLU A 364 7.48 18.22 -16.43
CA GLU A 364 8.59 17.46 -17.03
C GLU A 364 9.46 16.80 -15.96
N HIS A 365 9.62 17.42 -14.78
CA HIS A 365 10.32 16.81 -13.66
C HIS A 365 9.55 15.60 -13.11
N LEU A 366 8.22 15.69 -13.03
CA LEU A 366 7.40 14.56 -12.60
C LEU A 366 7.47 13.39 -13.61
N LYS A 367 7.45 13.69 -14.91
CA LYS A 367 7.64 12.68 -15.97
C LYS A 367 9.02 12.04 -15.88
N ARG A 368 10.07 12.85 -15.68
CA ARG A 368 11.45 12.36 -15.52
C ARG A 368 11.57 11.44 -14.30
N LEU A 369 11.09 11.86 -13.13
CA LEU A 369 11.09 11.03 -11.92
C LEU A 369 10.43 9.67 -12.16
N LYS A 370 9.23 9.66 -12.77
CA LYS A 370 8.50 8.41 -13.05
C LYS A 370 9.20 7.49 -14.08
N ARG A 371 10.00 8.05 -14.99
CA ARG A 371 10.67 7.28 -16.04
C ARG A 371 12.04 6.76 -15.61
N THR A 372 12.79 7.56 -14.87
CA THR A 372 14.22 7.30 -14.63
C THR A 372 14.56 7.08 -13.17
N ASN A 373 13.64 7.37 -12.25
CA ASN A 373 13.89 7.37 -10.80
C ASN A 373 15.06 8.30 -10.38
N GLN A 374 15.39 9.27 -11.25
CA GLN A 374 16.52 10.19 -11.12
C GLN A 374 16.03 11.62 -11.33
N CYS A 375 15.85 12.35 -10.23
CA CYS A 375 15.35 13.72 -10.24
C CYS A 375 16.03 14.60 -9.16
N PRO A 376 17.38 14.69 -9.15
CA PRO A 376 18.08 15.63 -8.27
C PRO A 376 17.69 17.06 -8.60
N SER A 377 17.52 17.90 -7.57
CA SER A 377 17.12 19.32 -7.65
C SER A 377 15.79 19.59 -8.35
N CYS A 378 14.93 18.57 -8.49
CA CYS A 378 13.64 18.73 -9.17
C CYS A 378 12.65 19.56 -8.35
N ASN A 379 11.95 20.48 -9.02
CA ASN A 379 10.76 21.13 -8.46
C ASN A 379 9.50 20.26 -8.58
N LEU A 380 9.12 19.63 -7.48
CA LEU A 380 7.94 18.77 -7.28
C LEU A 380 6.99 19.34 -6.21
N GLN A 381 7.02 20.66 -6.00
CA GLN A 381 6.22 21.33 -4.97
C GLN A 381 4.72 21.09 -5.19
N GLY A 382 4.04 20.53 -4.18
CA GLY A 382 2.61 20.21 -4.27
C GLY A 382 2.27 19.08 -5.24
N ALA A 383 3.26 18.32 -5.75
CA ALA A 383 3.00 17.20 -6.63
C ALA A 383 2.22 16.09 -5.91
N ASN A 384 1.34 15.40 -6.65
CA ASN A 384 0.65 14.22 -6.16
C ASN A 384 1.44 12.95 -6.51
N LEU A 385 2.11 12.39 -5.50
CA LEU A 385 2.96 11.20 -5.53
C LEU A 385 2.40 10.12 -4.57
N GLN A 386 1.10 10.16 -4.28
CA GLN A 386 0.45 9.21 -3.39
C GLN A 386 0.63 7.78 -3.91
N GLY A 387 1.06 6.87 -3.05
CA GLY A 387 1.32 5.47 -3.40
C GLY A 387 2.46 5.26 -4.41
N ALA A 388 3.25 6.30 -4.72
CA ALA A 388 4.31 6.18 -5.71
C ALA A 388 5.45 5.28 -5.21
N THR A 389 5.94 4.39 -6.08
CA THR A 389 7.12 3.57 -5.82
C THR A 389 8.36 4.33 -6.28
N LEU A 390 9.19 4.72 -5.32
CA LEU A 390 10.39 5.54 -5.48
C LEU A 390 11.58 4.87 -4.77
N TRP A 391 11.68 3.55 -4.83
CA TRP A 391 12.78 2.79 -4.22
C TRP A 391 14.10 3.22 -4.83
N GLY A 392 15.05 3.70 -4.03
CA GLY A 392 16.36 4.10 -4.50
C GLY A 392 16.31 5.33 -5.39
N ALA A 393 15.19 6.06 -5.38
CA ALA A 393 15.05 7.28 -6.16
C ALA A 393 16.10 8.30 -5.73
N ASN A 394 16.78 8.89 -6.71
CA ASN A 394 17.65 10.03 -6.45
C ASN A 394 16.81 11.31 -6.49
N LEU A 395 16.52 11.85 -5.32
CA LEU A 395 15.75 13.07 -5.05
C LEU A 395 16.60 14.10 -4.27
N GLN A 396 17.93 14.01 -4.37
CA GLN A 396 18.85 14.94 -3.73
C GLN A 396 18.44 16.39 -4.00
N ARG A 397 18.29 17.20 -2.96
CA ARG A 397 17.90 18.62 -3.04
C ARG A 397 16.59 18.90 -3.78
N ALA A 398 15.74 17.90 -4.02
CA ALA A 398 14.45 18.10 -4.65
C ALA A 398 13.53 18.97 -3.78
N ASN A 399 12.70 19.80 -4.41
CA ASN A 399 11.66 20.56 -3.74
C ASN A 399 10.36 19.76 -3.74
N LEU A 400 10.02 19.15 -2.61
CA LEU A 400 8.83 18.34 -2.35
C LEU A 400 7.90 19.02 -1.33
N GLU A 401 8.05 20.34 -1.11
CA GLU A 401 7.21 21.05 -0.15
C GLU A 401 5.72 20.90 -0.52
N ASN A 402 4.89 20.63 0.48
CA ASN A 402 3.45 20.36 0.31
C ASN A 402 3.10 19.20 -0.64
N ALA A 403 4.07 18.38 -1.08
CA ALA A 403 3.79 17.23 -1.93
C ALA A 403 2.96 16.19 -1.17
N ASN A 404 2.11 15.46 -1.89
CA ASN A 404 1.36 14.33 -1.35
C ASN A 404 2.10 13.03 -1.65
N LEU A 405 2.80 12.48 -0.67
CA LEU A 405 3.55 11.22 -0.69
C LEU A 405 2.89 10.17 0.25
N ASP A 406 1.62 10.33 0.61
CA ASP A 406 0.92 9.35 1.45
C ASP A 406 0.99 7.96 0.79
N GLY A 407 1.39 6.94 1.54
CA GLY A 407 1.57 5.56 1.06
C GLY A 407 2.72 5.36 0.07
N ALA A 408 3.57 6.37 -0.17
CA ALA A 408 4.68 6.22 -1.11
C ALA A 408 5.80 5.32 -0.55
N TYR A 409 6.45 4.55 -1.42
CA TYR A 409 7.54 3.63 -1.08
C TYR A 409 8.89 4.23 -1.50
N LEU A 410 9.58 4.85 -0.55
CA LEU A 410 10.87 5.53 -0.73
C LEU A 410 12.03 4.76 -0.09
N ARG A 411 11.97 3.42 -0.05
CA ARG A 411 13.04 2.61 0.56
C ARG A 411 14.39 2.96 -0.10
N GLY A 412 15.45 3.18 0.67
CA GLY A 412 16.79 3.44 0.15
C GLY A 412 16.90 4.67 -0.77
N ALA A 413 15.87 5.52 -0.85
CA ALA A 413 15.88 6.71 -1.68
C ALA A 413 16.84 7.74 -1.10
N ASP A 414 17.51 8.48 -1.97
CA ASP A 414 18.38 9.58 -1.57
C ASP A 414 17.62 10.90 -1.65
N LEU A 415 17.21 11.41 -0.50
CA LEU A 415 16.55 12.69 -0.30
C LEU A 415 17.47 13.67 0.46
N SER A 416 18.79 13.49 0.39
CA SER A 416 19.73 14.37 1.06
C SER A 416 19.54 15.82 0.60
N GLY A 417 19.39 16.73 1.58
CA GLY A 417 19.11 18.15 1.36
C GLY A 417 17.75 18.47 0.73
N ALA A 418 16.83 17.51 0.58
CA ALA A 418 15.51 17.75 0.00
C ALA A 418 14.64 18.64 0.89
N LYS A 419 13.76 19.43 0.25
CA LYS A 419 12.76 20.26 0.96
C LYS A 419 11.44 19.51 1.03
N LEU A 420 11.08 19.00 2.20
CA LEU A 420 9.89 18.20 2.49
C LEU A 420 8.91 18.91 3.44
N ALA A 421 9.12 20.21 3.69
CA ALA A 421 8.28 20.95 4.62
C ALA A 421 6.81 20.85 4.22
N PHE A 422 5.95 20.49 5.18
CA PHE A 422 4.51 20.27 4.98
C PHE A 422 4.13 19.18 3.97
N ALA A 423 5.06 18.32 3.53
CA ALA A 423 4.74 17.16 2.74
C ALA A 423 3.88 16.17 3.55
N LYS A 424 2.97 15.46 2.87
CA LYS A 424 2.18 14.39 3.49
C LYS A 424 2.84 13.06 3.17
N ILE A 425 3.30 12.30 4.16
CA ILE A 425 4.01 11.03 3.96
C ILE A 425 3.39 9.94 4.83
N ARG A 426 2.08 10.04 5.11
CA ARG A 426 1.40 9.09 6.01
C ARG A 426 1.38 7.71 5.41
N ASP A 427 1.53 6.68 6.24
CA ASP A 427 1.55 5.28 5.79
C ASP A 427 2.62 4.99 4.70
N GLY A 428 3.57 5.91 4.48
CA GLY A 428 4.67 5.75 3.53
C GLY A 428 5.85 4.98 4.14
N SER A 429 6.77 4.52 3.31
CA SER A 429 7.98 3.84 3.76
C SER A 429 9.23 4.59 3.33
N LEU A 430 9.99 5.09 4.30
CA LEU A 430 11.32 5.73 4.13
C LEU A 430 12.42 4.80 4.66
N LEU A 431 12.16 3.49 4.75
CA LEU A 431 13.08 2.46 5.20
C LEU A 431 14.46 2.61 4.52
N GLU A 432 15.55 2.69 5.27
CA GLU A 432 16.93 2.85 4.73
C GLU A 432 17.16 4.10 3.85
N ALA A 433 16.21 5.04 3.78
CA ALA A 433 16.37 6.26 2.97
C ALA A 433 17.38 7.24 3.59
N ASP A 434 18.06 8.03 2.75
CA ASP A 434 18.95 9.09 3.21
C ASP A 434 18.24 10.44 3.19
N LEU A 435 18.06 11.06 4.35
CA LEU A 435 17.47 12.38 4.56
C LEU A 435 18.46 13.34 5.22
N GLN A 436 19.77 13.10 5.06
CA GLN A 436 20.78 14.01 5.59
C GLN A 436 20.53 15.46 5.16
N GLY A 437 20.44 16.37 6.11
CA GLY A 437 20.20 17.80 5.86
C GLY A 437 18.82 18.16 5.27
N ALA A 438 17.89 17.20 5.14
CA ALA A 438 16.57 17.45 4.58
C ALA A 438 15.70 18.29 5.52
N ASP A 439 14.79 19.10 4.97
CA ASP A 439 13.85 19.91 5.75
C ASP A 439 12.46 19.26 5.81
N LEU A 440 12.13 18.63 6.94
CA LEU A 440 10.84 17.96 7.18
C LEU A 440 9.94 18.73 8.15
N ARG A 441 10.21 20.02 8.40
CA ARG A 441 9.41 20.78 9.38
C ARG A 441 7.94 20.83 8.94
N GLY A 442 7.04 20.40 9.81
CA GLY A 442 5.60 20.32 9.50
C GLY A 442 5.19 19.20 8.54
N ALA A 443 6.10 18.31 8.14
CA ALA A 443 5.75 17.13 7.35
C ALA A 443 4.89 16.17 8.18
N ASN A 444 3.87 15.57 7.55
CA ASN A 444 3.02 14.60 8.21
C ASN A 444 3.59 13.19 8.05
N LEU A 445 4.25 12.70 9.11
CA LEU A 445 4.92 11.40 9.15
C LEU A 445 4.10 10.32 9.91
N GLN A 446 2.79 10.51 10.08
CA GLN A 446 1.98 9.54 10.82
C GLN A 446 1.99 8.17 10.15
N TRP A 447 2.31 7.12 10.92
CA TRP A 447 2.42 5.74 10.43
C TRP A 447 3.47 5.53 9.33
N THR A 448 4.36 6.51 9.10
CA THR A 448 5.47 6.37 8.17
C THR A 448 6.52 5.44 8.76
N ASN A 449 6.98 4.45 7.99
CA ASN A 449 8.11 3.62 8.38
C ASN A 449 9.43 4.40 8.15
N LEU A 450 10.13 4.76 9.23
CA LEU A 450 11.43 5.44 9.19
C LEU A 450 12.58 4.54 9.68
N GLN A 451 12.42 3.21 9.65
CA GLN A 451 13.46 2.28 10.09
C GLN A 451 14.74 2.48 9.28
N TRP A 452 15.87 2.61 9.98
CA TRP A 452 17.19 2.82 9.37
C TRP A 452 17.31 4.05 8.45
N THR A 453 16.35 4.97 8.49
CA THR A 453 16.41 6.23 7.75
C THR A 453 17.47 7.15 8.35
N ASN A 454 18.40 7.66 7.52
CA ASN A 454 19.42 8.60 7.98
C ASN A 454 18.88 10.03 8.09
N LEU A 455 18.80 10.58 9.30
CA LEU A 455 18.29 11.93 9.56
C LEU A 455 19.37 12.93 10.01
N ALA A 456 20.65 12.62 9.76
CA ALA A 456 21.77 13.47 10.18
C ALA A 456 21.58 14.93 9.70
N GLY A 457 21.50 15.88 10.61
CA GLY A 457 21.31 17.30 10.28
C GLY A 457 19.95 17.66 9.64
N ALA A 458 19.01 16.72 9.58
CA ALA A 458 17.66 17.00 9.10
C ALA A 458 16.92 17.97 10.03
N LYS A 459 15.96 18.73 9.50
CA LYS A 459 15.13 19.63 10.30
C LYS A 459 13.78 18.99 10.52
N LEU A 460 13.50 18.56 11.76
CA LEU A 460 12.21 18.01 12.16
C LEU A 460 11.60 18.84 13.28
N ASP A 461 10.27 18.87 13.35
CA ASP A 461 9.56 19.39 14.51
C ASP A 461 9.45 18.33 15.63
N ARG A 462 8.85 18.71 16.76
CA ARG A 462 8.68 17.81 17.91
C ARG A 462 7.90 16.53 17.59
N GLU A 463 6.96 16.57 16.65
CA GLU A 463 6.18 15.41 16.24
C GLU A 463 7.04 14.48 15.39
N GLY A 464 7.71 15.03 14.38
CA GLY A 464 8.60 14.28 13.49
C GLY A 464 9.75 13.61 14.24
N VAL A 465 10.39 14.29 15.19
CA VAL A 465 11.42 13.67 16.04
C VAL A 465 10.86 12.52 16.86
N ARG A 466 9.65 12.65 17.40
CA ARG A 466 9.03 11.57 18.19
C ARG A 466 8.72 10.34 17.34
N ILE A 467 8.21 10.55 16.13
CA ILE A 467 7.91 9.48 15.18
C ILE A 467 9.20 8.79 14.73
N ALA A 468 10.23 9.57 14.37
CA ALA A 468 11.53 9.06 13.97
C ALA A 468 12.18 8.21 15.08
N LYS A 469 12.15 8.69 16.34
CA LYS A 469 12.65 7.94 17.51
C LYS A 469 11.87 6.64 17.77
N ARG A 470 10.57 6.59 17.46
CA ARG A 470 9.75 5.36 17.61
C ARG A 470 9.94 4.35 16.48
N SER A 471 10.48 4.81 15.35
CA SER A 471 10.57 4.03 14.12
C SER A 471 12.00 3.54 13.85
N ASP A 472 12.89 3.55 14.85
CA ASP A 472 14.29 3.10 14.71
C ASP A 472 15.08 3.83 13.58
N ALA A 473 14.82 5.13 13.37
CA ALA A 473 15.61 5.98 12.47
C ALA A 473 17.00 6.28 13.07
N ILE A 474 18.02 6.49 12.22
CA ILE A 474 19.40 6.75 12.65
C ILE A 474 19.73 8.25 12.55
N ASN A 475 20.65 8.72 13.41
CA ASN A 475 21.11 10.11 13.46
C ASN A 475 19.96 11.13 13.66
N VAL A 476 18.96 10.78 14.46
CA VAL A 476 17.78 11.62 14.70
C VAL A 476 18.20 12.91 15.42
N PRO A 477 17.97 14.10 14.83
CA PRO A 477 18.38 15.37 15.40
C PRO A 477 17.43 15.82 16.53
N GLU A 478 17.87 16.81 17.32
CA GLU A 478 17.00 17.51 18.25
C GLU A 478 15.90 18.29 17.51
N PRO A 479 14.70 18.44 18.12
CA PRO A 479 13.57 19.06 17.44
C PRO A 479 13.85 20.55 17.19
N THR A 480 13.76 20.93 15.92
CA THR A 480 13.85 22.33 15.50
C THR A 480 12.53 23.06 15.77
N ALA A 481 12.62 24.38 15.99
CA ALA A 481 11.44 25.21 16.22
C ALA A 481 10.43 25.06 15.07
N VAL A 482 9.15 24.96 15.42
CA VAL A 482 8.05 24.82 14.46
C VAL A 482 8.07 26.02 13.52
N VAL A 483 8.28 25.77 12.23
CA VAL A 483 8.05 26.79 11.20
C VAL A 483 6.56 26.92 11.01
N LYS A 484 6.02 28.12 11.28
CA LYS A 484 4.67 28.47 10.83
C LYS A 484 4.68 28.41 9.30
N LYS A 485 3.73 27.69 8.70
CA LYS A 485 3.60 27.58 7.25
C LYS A 485 3.71 28.98 6.62
N PRO A 486 4.68 29.25 5.72
CA PRO A 486 4.77 30.55 5.07
C PRO A 486 3.47 30.78 4.30
N THR A 487 2.80 31.87 4.67
CA THR A 487 1.58 32.34 4.02
C THR A 487 1.97 32.79 2.60
N PRO A 488 1.42 32.20 1.53
CA PRO A 488 1.63 32.74 0.19
C PRO A 488 1.05 34.15 0.14
N THR A 489 1.88 35.13 -0.22
CA THR A 489 1.46 36.50 -0.47
C THR A 489 0.70 36.57 -1.80
N VAL A 490 -0.59 36.22 -1.75
CA VAL A 490 -1.62 36.82 -2.60
C VAL A 490 -2.81 37.01 -1.68
N VAL A 491 -3.11 38.28 -1.39
CA VAL A 491 -4.33 38.82 -0.77
C VAL A 491 -5.13 37.77 0.02
N ALA A 492 -4.89 37.76 1.34
CA ALA A 492 -5.42 36.82 2.32
C ALA A 492 -6.84 36.29 2.07
N LYS A 493 -7.00 34.95 2.06
CA LYS A 493 -8.15 34.26 2.68
C LYS A 493 -7.71 32.96 3.37
N ASN A 494 -7.99 32.90 4.68
CA ASN A 494 -7.62 31.90 5.69
C ASN A 494 -7.97 30.43 5.36
N THR A 495 -7.11 29.49 5.79
CA THR A 495 -7.37 28.03 5.81
C THR A 495 -7.90 27.53 7.16
N ASN A 496 -8.78 28.30 7.81
CA ASN A 496 -9.44 27.92 9.08
C ASN A 496 -10.97 28.05 9.01
N THR A 497 -11.52 28.17 7.80
CA THR A 497 -12.94 28.36 7.57
C THR A 497 -13.57 27.05 7.10
N TYR A 498 -14.78 26.81 7.61
CA TYR A 498 -15.68 25.77 7.13
C TYR A 498 -15.82 25.85 5.61
N ASN A 499 -16.06 24.72 4.94
CA ASN A 499 -16.34 24.70 3.51
C ASN A 499 -17.82 25.08 3.27
N PRO A 500 -18.14 26.20 2.60
CA PRO A 500 -19.53 26.61 2.36
C PRO A 500 -20.32 25.58 1.53
N GLU A 501 -19.65 24.83 0.66
CA GLU A 501 -20.29 23.76 -0.12
C GLU A 501 -20.74 22.59 0.75
N HIS A 502 -20.05 22.31 1.87
CA HIS A 502 -20.52 21.30 2.82
C HIS A 502 -21.78 21.76 3.56
N LEU A 503 -21.88 23.05 3.90
CA LEU A 503 -23.08 23.61 4.52
C LEU A 503 -24.26 23.64 3.53
N LYS A 504 -24.00 24.02 2.27
CA LYS A 504 -25.00 24.00 1.21
C LYS A 504 -25.55 22.59 0.98
N ARG A 505 -24.66 21.60 0.87
CA ARG A 505 -25.03 20.19 0.74
C ARG A 505 -25.75 19.67 1.98
N LEU A 506 -25.31 20.04 3.17
CA LEU A 506 -25.96 19.63 4.42
C LEU A 506 -27.41 20.14 4.49
N LYS A 507 -27.66 21.40 4.09
CA LYS A 507 -29.01 21.99 4.04
C LYS A 507 -29.92 21.35 2.98
N GLN A 508 -29.35 20.81 1.90
CA GLN A 508 -30.13 20.22 0.80
C GLN A 508 -30.45 18.74 1.00
N VAL A 509 -29.47 17.95 1.46
CA VAL A 509 -29.58 16.48 1.43
C VAL A 509 -29.40 15.81 2.80
N LYS A 510 -29.14 16.56 3.88
CA LYS A 510 -28.88 16.05 5.24
C LYS A 510 -27.82 14.93 5.33
N VAL A 511 -26.97 14.79 4.31
CA VAL A 511 -25.88 13.78 4.24
C VAL A 511 -24.56 14.50 4.05
N CYS A 512 -23.62 14.28 4.98
CA CYS A 512 -22.28 14.86 4.92
C CYS A 512 -21.26 13.90 5.56
N ARG A 513 -20.53 13.13 4.75
CA ARG A 513 -19.49 12.21 5.25
C ARG A 513 -18.13 12.89 5.22
N LYS A 514 -17.36 12.82 6.31
CA LYS A 514 -16.02 13.42 6.42
C LYS A 514 -16.00 14.94 6.16
N CYS A 515 -17.11 15.63 6.45
CA CYS A 515 -17.23 17.05 6.18
C CYS A 515 -16.48 17.90 7.21
N ASN A 516 -16.01 19.07 6.81
CA ASN A 516 -15.46 20.07 7.71
C ASN A 516 -16.44 21.23 7.92
N LEU A 517 -17.10 21.22 9.09
CA LEU A 517 -18.07 22.20 9.58
C LEU A 517 -17.56 22.86 10.88
N ARG A 518 -16.24 22.94 11.05
CA ARG A 518 -15.59 23.56 12.21
C ARG A 518 -16.06 25.00 12.37
N GLY A 519 -16.51 25.36 13.58
CA GLY A 519 -16.91 26.73 13.91
C GLY A 519 -18.14 27.26 13.16
N VAL A 520 -18.90 26.42 12.47
CA VAL A 520 -20.12 26.83 11.75
C VAL A 520 -21.21 27.15 12.75
N ASN A 521 -21.97 28.23 12.50
CA ASN A 521 -23.23 28.48 13.19
C ASN A 521 -24.36 27.67 12.53
N LEU A 522 -24.85 26.66 13.24
CA LEU A 522 -25.94 25.77 12.84
C LEU A 522 -27.18 25.96 13.72
N VAL A 523 -27.24 27.04 14.51
CA VAL A 523 -28.38 27.33 15.39
C VAL A 523 -29.69 27.34 14.61
N GLY A 524 -30.68 26.61 15.10
CA GLY A 524 -32.01 26.48 14.49
C GLY A 524 -32.08 25.64 13.21
N VAL A 525 -31.00 24.99 12.78
CA VAL A 525 -31.03 24.09 11.61
C VAL A 525 -31.63 22.73 11.98
N ASP A 526 -32.59 22.25 11.21
CA ASP A 526 -33.11 20.88 11.36
C ASP A 526 -32.18 19.86 10.68
N LEU A 527 -31.48 19.08 11.50
CA LEU A 527 -30.60 17.98 11.10
C LEU A 527 -31.11 16.63 11.62
N SER A 528 -32.42 16.50 11.86
CA SER A 528 -33.05 15.21 12.16
C SER A 528 -32.77 14.20 11.04
N ASN A 529 -32.44 12.96 11.42
CA ASN A 529 -32.03 11.87 10.53
C ASN A 529 -30.78 12.14 9.67
N ALA A 530 -29.97 13.15 10.01
CA ALA A 530 -28.79 13.48 9.22
C ALA A 530 -27.71 12.40 9.31
N TRP A 531 -27.05 12.11 8.19
CA TRP A 531 -25.92 11.19 8.14
C TRP A 531 -24.59 11.96 8.12
N LEU A 532 -23.97 12.10 9.30
CA LEU A 532 -22.82 12.97 9.58
C LEU A 532 -21.55 12.22 10.08
N PRO A 533 -21.18 11.05 9.55
CA PRO A 533 -20.10 10.25 10.12
C PRO A 533 -18.75 10.88 9.81
N MET A 534 -17.83 10.80 10.77
CA MET A 534 -16.48 11.37 10.68
C MET A 534 -16.45 12.87 10.37
N THR A 535 -17.54 13.60 10.66
CA THR A 535 -17.63 15.04 10.41
C THR A 535 -16.86 15.82 11.47
N ASN A 536 -16.11 16.83 11.06
CA ASN A 536 -15.46 17.77 11.95
C ASN A 536 -16.40 18.93 12.28
N LEU A 537 -17.03 18.88 13.45
CA LEU A 537 -17.90 19.91 14.00
C LEU A 537 -17.19 20.73 15.09
N GLU A 538 -15.87 20.58 15.30
CA GLU A 538 -15.16 21.23 16.40
C GLU A 538 -15.46 22.74 16.49
N GLY A 539 -15.88 23.20 17.67
CA GLY A 539 -16.25 24.59 17.90
C GLY A 539 -17.52 25.09 17.19
N ALA A 540 -18.28 24.24 16.48
CA ALA A 540 -19.54 24.61 15.85
C ALA A 540 -20.60 25.00 16.90
N ASP A 541 -21.50 25.88 16.50
CA ASP A 541 -22.62 26.32 17.32
C ASP A 541 -23.87 25.52 16.93
N LEU A 542 -24.23 24.56 17.76
CA LEU A 542 -25.36 23.64 17.56
C LEU A 542 -26.48 23.91 18.58
N ARG A 543 -26.48 25.10 19.20
CA ARG A 543 -27.55 25.46 20.14
C ARG A 543 -28.88 25.41 19.39
N GLU A 544 -29.91 24.84 20.01
CA GLU A 544 -31.26 24.75 19.42
C GLU A 544 -31.33 23.98 18.07
N THR A 545 -30.29 23.21 17.72
CA THR A 545 -30.29 22.35 16.52
C THR A 545 -30.99 21.04 16.82
N ASP A 546 -31.87 20.58 15.92
CA ASP A 546 -32.48 19.25 16.03
C ASP A 546 -31.57 18.19 15.37
N LEU A 547 -31.07 17.25 16.17
CA LEU A 547 -30.19 16.14 15.75
C LEU A 547 -30.84 14.78 16.08
N ARG A 548 -32.16 14.72 16.25
CA ARG A 548 -32.86 13.46 16.53
C ARG A 548 -32.55 12.41 15.47
N PHE A 549 -32.20 11.19 15.91
CA PHE A 549 -31.81 10.06 15.05
C PHE A 549 -30.61 10.32 14.12
N ALA A 550 -29.82 11.37 14.35
CA ALA A 550 -28.65 11.65 13.53
C ALA A 550 -27.53 10.61 13.76
N ASN A 551 -26.81 10.26 12.70
CA ASN A 551 -25.62 9.40 12.77
C ASN A 551 -24.36 10.27 12.83
N LEU A 552 -23.77 10.38 14.03
CA LEU A 552 -22.59 11.19 14.35
C LEU A 552 -21.37 10.33 14.70
N ARG A 553 -21.34 9.08 14.22
CA ARG A 553 -20.23 8.16 14.50
C ARG A 553 -18.88 8.75 14.12
N PHE A 554 -17.92 8.66 15.03
CA PHE A 554 -16.56 9.21 14.88
C PHE A 554 -16.48 10.71 14.58
N ALA A 555 -17.56 11.48 14.80
CA ALA A 555 -17.54 12.92 14.60
C ALA A 555 -16.66 13.62 15.66
N ASN A 556 -16.03 14.73 15.28
CA ASN A 556 -15.31 15.59 16.22
C ASN A 556 -16.25 16.70 16.72
N LEU A 557 -16.71 16.59 17.96
CA LEU A 557 -17.62 17.52 18.64
C LEU A 557 -16.89 18.28 19.77
N GLN A 558 -15.55 18.31 19.78
CA GLN A 558 -14.81 19.00 20.84
C GLN A 558 -15.09 20.50 20.80
N GLY A 559 -15.45 21.09 21.95
CA GLY A 559 -15.75 22.52 22.06
C GLY A 559 -17.02 22.97 21.32
N THR A 560 -17.86 22.06 20.82
CA THR A 560 -19.15 22.44 20.22
C THR A 560 -20.11 22.98 21.27
N LYS A 561 -20.87 24.01 20.92
CA LYS A 561 -21.93 24.52 21.78
C LYS A 561 -23.20 23.68 21.56
N LEU A 562 -23.43 22.71 22.44
CA LEU A 562 -24.59 21.80 22.39
C LEU A 562 -25.73 22.24 23.31
N LYS A 563 -25.64 23.42 23.93
CA LYS A 563 -26.64 23.91 24.89
C LYS A 563 -28.01 23.99 24.18
N PHE A 564 -28.97 23.18 24.61
CA PHE A 564 -30.31 23.05 24.01
C PHE A 564 -30.39 22.33 22.65
N ALA A 565 -29.35 21.61 22.22
CA ALA A 565 -29.42 20.73 21.06
C ALA A 565 -30.28 19.49 21.39
N ASN A 566 -31.13 19.05 20.46
CA ASN A 566 -31.92 17.83 20.63
C ASN A 566 -31.17 16.61 20.09
N LEU A 567 -30.57 15.81 20.96
CA LEU A 567 -29.76 14.64 20.59
C LEU A 567 -30.50 13.29 20.78
N LYS A 568 -31.84 13.30 20.87
CA LYS A 568 -32.62 12.07 21.13
C LYS A 568 -32.33 10.99 20.10
N TYR A 569 -31.86 9.83 20.58
CA TYR A 569 -31.48 8.68 19.76
C TYR A 569 -30.36 8.95 18.74
N ALA A 570 -29.58 10.02 18.89
CA ALA A 570 -28.40 10.24 18.04
C ALA A 570 -27.30 9.23 18.39
N ASP A 571 -26.68 8.63 17.37
CA ASP A 571 -25.59 7.65 17.57
C ASP A 571 -24.23 8.34 17.61
N LEU A 572 -23.58 8.27 18.78
CA LEU A 572 -22.32 8.94 19.09
C LEU A 572 -21.13 7.98 19.20
N GLU A 573 -21.25 6.74 18.70
CA GLU A 573 -20.17 5.75 18.79
C GLU A 573 -18.84 6.33 18.24
N GLY A 574 -17.81 6.36 19.09
CA GLY A 574 -16.48 6.85 18.75
C GLY A 574 -16.37 8.37 18.53
N ALA A 575 -17.42 9.15 18.81
CA ALA A 575 -17.38 10.61 18.72
C ALA A 575 -16.43 11.23 19.77
N LYS A 576 -15.84 12.39 19.45
CA LYS A 576 -14.98 13.13 20.39
C LYS A 576 -15.78 14.23 21.06
N LEU A 577 -16.14 14.04 22.33
CA LEU A 577 -16.87 15.00 23.15
C LEU A 577 -16.01 15.48 24.32
N ASP A 578 -16.19 16.71 24.75
CA ASP A 578 -15.64 17.19 26.03
C ASP A 578 -16.57 16.81 27.21
N ARG A 579 -16.16 17.14 28.45
CA ARG A 579 -16.95 16.84 29.66
C ARG A 579 -18.35 17.44 29.63
N GLU A 580 -18.53 18.60 29.01
CA GLU A 580 -19.81 19.29 28.92
C GLU A 580 -20.71 18.59 27.90
N GLY A 581 -20.18 18.29 26.71
CA GLY A 581 -20.87 17.59 25.64
C GLY A 581 -21.34 16.19 26.05
N VAL A 582 -20.54 15.43 26.80
CA VAL A 582 -20.97 14.14 27.35
C VAL A 582 -22.15 14.28 28.30
N ARG A 583 -22.17 15.32 29.15
CA ARG A 583 -23.28 15.56 30.08
C ARG A 583 -24.58 15.90 29.35
N ILE A 584 -24.50 16.72 28.30
CA ILE A 584 -25.66 17.09 27.47
C ILE A 584 -26.18 15.88 26.68
N ALA A 585 -25.28 15.09 26.08
CA ALA A 585 -25.65 13.87 25.36
C ALA A 585 -26.38 12.86 26.26
N LYS A 586 -25.89 12.64 27.49
CA LYS A 586 -26.54 11.75 28.47
C LYS A 586 -27.92 12.22 28.92
N ARG A 587 -28.16 13.54 28.97
CA ARG A 587 -29.48 14.12 29.33
C ARG A 587 -30.49 14.14 28.18
N SER A 588 -30.04 13.84 26.97
CA SER A 588 -30.84 13.96 25.75
C SER A 588 -31.19 12.59 25.15
N ASP A 589 -31.05 11.49 25.88
CA ASP A 589 -31.26 10.10 25.41
C ASP A 589 -30.45 9.73 24.13
N ALA A 590 -29.23 10.25 24.00
CA ALA A 590 -28.33 9.82 22.92
C ALA A 590 -27.81 8.39 23.17
N ILE A 591 -27.52 7.64 22.10
CA ILE A 591 -27.03 6.26 22.18
C ILE A 591 -25.52 6.19 21.92
N ASN A 592 -24.85 5.18 22.48
CA ASN A 592 -23.40 4.95 22.35
C ASN A 592 -22.53 6.16 22.75
N VAL A 593 -22.91 6.88 23.81
CA VAL A 593 -22.19 8.07 24.28
C VAL A 593 -20.80 7.69 24.81
N PRO A 594 -19.70 8.22 24.22
CA PRO A 594 -18.34 7.89 24.64
C PRO A 594 -17.91 8.65 25.91
N GLU A 595 -16.84 8.17 26.56
CA GLU A 595 -16.22 8.87 27.69
C GLU A 595 -15.64 10.24 27.27
N PRO A 596 -15.61 11.24 28.17
CA PRO A 596 -15.21 12.58 27.83
C PRO A 596 -13.72 12.64 27.50
N THR A 597 -13.41 13.22 26.35
CA THR A 597 -12.03 13.51 25.96
C THR A 597 -11.45 14.61 26.84
N ALA A 598 -10.24 14.40 27.34
CA ALA A 598 -9.55 15.39 28.16
C ALA A 598 -9.31 16.67 27.35
N VAL A 599 -9.97 17.76 27.73
CA VAL A 599 -9.73 19.08 27.16
C VAL A 599 -8.37 19.55 27.66
N VAL A 600 -7.39 19.65 26.76
CA VAL A 600 -6.13 20.35 27.04
C VAL A 600 -6.47 21.84 27.15
N LYS A 601 -6.77 22.29 28.37
CA LYS A 601 -6.71 23.73 28.68
C LYS A 601 -5.25 24.15 28.55
N LYS A 602 -5.00 25.18 27.75
CA LYS A 602 -3.69 25.84 27.63
C LYS A 602 -3.31 26.42 29.00
N THR A 603 -2.47 25.71 29.74
CA THR A 603 -1.58 26.30 30.74
C THR A 603 -0.22 25.61 30.64
N SER A 604 0.84 26.42 30.65
CA SER A 604 2.26 26.05 30.62
C SER A 604 2.65 25.11 31.79
N PRO A 605 3.79 24.42 31.71
CA PRO A 605 3.92 23.02 32.10
C PRO A 605 4.20 22.80 33.59
N ARG A 606 3.76 21.65 34.11
CA ARG A 606 4.42 20.98 35.24
C ARG A 606 5.09 19.71 34.71
N ILE A 607 6.42 19.71 34.71
CA ILE A 607 7.23 18.50 34.69
C ILE A 607 6.98 17.80 36.03
N THR A 608 6.61 16.52 36.02
CA THR A 608 6.76 15.65 37.19
C THR A 608 7.66 14.47 36.84
N ALA A 609 8.60 14.24 37.75
CA ALA A 609 9.86 13.53 37.60
C ALA A 609 9.75 12.01 37.80
N ASN A 610 10.78 11.30 37.30
CA ASN A 610 11.35 10.02 37.77
C ASN A 610 10.44 9.08 38.59
N LYS A 611 9.84 8.07 37.95
CA LYS A 611 9.35 6.87 38.65
C LYS A 611 10.48 5.84 38.86
N SER A 612 10.81 5.58 40.12
CA SER A 612 11.67 4.47 40.56
C SER A 612 10.91 3.13 40.50
N CYS A 613 11.57 2.04 40.09
CA CYS A 613 10.94 0.72 40.00
C CYS A 613 10.54 0.15 41.38
N PRO A 614 9.40 -0.55 41.51
CA PRO A 614 8.97 -1.14 42.78
C PRO A 614 9.89 -2.30 43.22
N GLY A 615 10.15 -2.39 44.53
CA GLY A 615 10.95 -3.45 45.15
C GLY A 615 10.34 -4.86 45.04
N ARG A 616 11.12 -5.87 45.48
CA ARG A 616 11.08 -7.33 45.27
C ARG A 616 9.71 -8.07 45.16
N TYR A 617 8.56 -7.46 45.40
CA TYR A 617 7.25 -8.12 45.51
C TYR A 617 6.10 -7.49 44.66
N LYS A 618 6.36 -6.81 43.53
CA LYS A 618 5.30 -6.44 42.55
C LYS A 618 5.67 -6.76 41.09
N PRO A 619 4.71 -7.11 40.21
CA PRO A 619 4.99 -8.01 39.08
C PRO A 619 5.39 -7.37 37.74
N THR A 620 5.45 -6.05 37.57
CA THR A 620 5.87 -5.49 36.27
C THR A 620 6.81 -4.28 36.41
N TRP A 621 8.07 -4.49 36.03
CA TRP A 621 9.06 -3.43 35.84
C TRP A 621 8.81 -2.76 34.48
N ASP A 622 7.74 -1.97 34.42
CA ASP A 622 7.28 -1.28 33.21
C ASP A 622 7.54 0.22 33.27
N ASN A 623 8.31 0.71 32.30
CA ASN A 623 8.60 2.13 32.08
C ASN A 623 9.15 2.84 33.33
N CYS A 624 10.11 2.22 34.01
CA CYS A 624 10.73 2.74 35.24
C CYS A 624 12.26 2.66 35.17
N LYS A 625 12.95 3.33 36.10
CA LYS A 625 14.41 3.24 36.27
C LYS A 625 14.73 2.58 37.62
N GLY A 626 15.65 1.61 37.64
CA GLY A 626 15.96 0.86 38.85
C GLY A 626 17.19 -0.06 38.73
N THR A 627 17.59 -0.62 39.87
CA THR A 627 18.76 -1.51 40.01
C THR A 627 18.32 -2.93 40.27
N ARG A 628 18.88 -3.91 39.55
CA ARG A 628 18.67 -5.35 39.79
C ARG A 628 20.00 -6.08 39.83
N THR A 629 20.20 -6.90 40.85
CA THR A 629 21.27 -7.90 40.90
C THR A 629 20.68 -9.25 40.48
N PHE A 630 21.32 -9.91 39.53
CA PHE A 630 20.93 -11.22 39.02
C PHE A 630 21.56 -12.34 39.85
N ASN A 631 20.98 -13.55 39.79
CA ASN A 631 21.52 -14.72 40.49
C ASN A 631 22.94 -15.09 40.02
N SER A 632 23.34 -14.63 38.82
CA SER A 632 24.70 -14.77 38.28
C SER A 632 25.74 -13.86 38.95
N GLY A 633 25.35 -12.98 39.88
CA GLY A 633 26.21 -11.95 40.45
C GLY A 633 26.30 -10.66 39.63
N SER A 634 25.84 -10.67 38.38
CA SER A 634 25.77 -9.48 37.52
C SER A 634 24.79 -8.45 38.09
N LYS A 635 25.07 -7.15 37.92
CA LYS A 635 24.26 -6.03 38.39
C LYS A 635 23.91 -5.10 37.25
N TYR A 636 22.62 -4.83 37.06
CA TYR A 636 22.13 -3.83 36.12
C TYR A 636 21.56 -2.61 36.83
N VAL A 637 21.92 -1.41 36.36
CA VAL A 637 21.36 -0.13 36.78
C VAL A 637 20.87 0.60 35.55
N GLY A 638 19.56 0.77 35.39
CA GLY A 638 19.05 1.41 34.18
C GLY A 638 17.54 1.38 34.04
N GLN A 639 17.09 1.64 32.83
CA GLN A 639 15.68 1.68 32.47
C GLN A 639 15.14 0.26 32.21
N TRP A 640 13.85 0.07 32.49
CA TRP A 640 13.16 -1.20 32.37
C TRP A 640 11.84 -1.07 31.63
N LYS A 641 11.53 -2.07 30.81
CA LYS A 641 10.26 -2.20 30.10
C LYS A 641 9.90 -3.67 29.98
N SER A 642 8.69 -4.04 30.36
CA SER A 642 8.16 -5.40 30.33
C SER A 642 9.08 -6.42 31.02
N GLY A 643 9.67 -6.02 32.15
CA GLY A 643 10.55 -6.88 32.95
C GLY A 643 11.97 -7.08 32.38
N LYS A 644 12.33 -6.41 31.28
CA LYS A 644 13.64 -6.52 30.62
C LYS A 644 14.39 -5.18 30.62
N GLN A 645 15.71 -5.23 30.56
CA GLN A 645 16.57 -4.06 30.39
C GLN A 645 16.21 -3.34 29.08
N HIS A 646 15.99 -2.04 29.16
CA HIS A 646 15.56 -1.24 28.01
C HIS A 646 16.07 0.19 28.13
N GLY A 647 16.35 0.87 27.02
CA GLY A 647 16.87 2.24 27.05
C GLY A 647 18.28 2.33 27.67
N GLN A 648 18.63 3.46 28.27
CA GLN A 648 19.97 3.67 28.84
C GLN A 648 20.17 2.91 30.15
N GLY A 649 21.29 2.19 30.26
CA GLY A 649 21.69 1.53 31.49
C GLY A 649 23.16 1.11 31.52
N THR A 650 23.56 0.59 32.68
CA THR A 650 24.87 -0.01 32.92
C THR A 650 24.67 -1.44 33.41
N LEU A 651 25.27 -2.43 32.73
CA LEU A 651 25.36 -3.81 33.18
C LEU A 651 26.81 -4.09 33.60
N THR A 652 26.98 -4.49 34.85
CA THR A 652 28.26 -4.97 35.39
C THR A 652 28.15 -6.48 35.56
N TYR A 653 28.99 -7.23 34.86
CA TYR A 653 29.07 -8.68 34.99
C TYR A 653 29.83 -9.08 36.26
N ALA A 654 29.70 -10.35 36.66
CA ALA A 654 30.34 -10.86 37.88
C ALA A 654 31.88 -10.97 37.72
N ASP A 655 32.37 -11.09 36.49
CA ASP A 655 33.78 -11.11 36.14
C ASP A 655 34.43 -9.71 36.08
N GLY A 656 33.65 -8.65 36.29
CA GLY A 656 34.10 -7.25 36.29
C GLY A 656 33.95 -6.52 34.96
N GLU A 657 33.48 -7.17 33.89
CA GLU A 657 33.19 -6.49 32.64
C GLU A 657 31.98 -5.55 32.79
N ILE A 658 32.08 -4.33 32.24
CA ILE A 658 31.03 -3.32 32.34
C ILE A 658 30.58 -2.91 30.95
N TYR A 659 29.30 -3.11 30.63
CA TYR A 659 28.66 -2.44 29.51
C TYR A 659 27.88 -1.21 29.99
N LYS A 660 28.13 -0.06 29.36
CA LYS A 660 27.36 1.17 29.55
C LYS A 660 26.82 1.64 28.20
N GLY A 661 25.51 1.62 28.03
CA GLY A 661 24.90 1.97 26.76
C GLY A 661 23.39 1.74 26.71
N ASN A 662 22.88 1.72 25.49
CA ASN A 662 21.47 1.45 25.24
C ASN A 662 21.18 -0.07 25.26
N PHE A 663 19.96 -0.42 25.69
CA PHE A 663 19.43 -1.78 25.78
C PHE A 663 18.09 -1.90 25.04
N ARG A 664 17.83 -3.05 24.40
CA ARG A 664 16.54 -3.41 23.81
C ARG A 664 16.20 -4.86 24.16
N ASN A 665 15.08 -5.07 24.85
CA ASN A 665 14.59 -6.40 25.24
C ASN A 665 15.64 -7.27 25.96
N GLY A 666 16.50 -6.64 26.79
CA GLY A 666 17.55 -7.33 27.54
C GLY A 666 18.93 -7.39 26.87
N LEU A 667 19.05 -6.95 25.61
CA LEU A 667 20.28 -7.05 24.81
C LEU A 667 20.91 -5.66 24.60
N TYR A 668 22.23 -5.60 24.39
CA TYR A 668 22.96 -4.42 23.96
C TYR A 668 22.48 -3.96 22.60
N HIS A 669 22.20 -2.66 22.48
CA HIS A 669 21.63 -2.09 21.28
C HIS A 669 22.01 -0.63 21.15
N GLY A 670 22.28 -0.11 19.95
CA GLY A 670 22.67 1.29 19.75
C GLY A 670 24.07 1.60 20.26
N GLU A 671 24.34 2.86 20.59
CA GLU A 671 25.64 3.26 21.15
C GLU A 671 25.86 2.65 22.55
N GLY A 672 27.04 2.05 22.71
CA GLY A 672 27.46 1.45 23.96
C GLY A 672 28.97 1.28 24.06
N THR A 673 29.43 1.22 25.30
CA THR A 673 30.84 1.02 25.65
C THR A 673 30.94 -0.21 26.53
N VAL A 674 31.75 -1.19 26.13
CA VAL A 674 32.21 -2.28 27.00
C VAL A 674 33.57 -1.89 27.57
N THR A 675 33.74 -2.05 28.88
CA THR A 675 35.00 -1.95 29.58
C THR A 675 35.33 -3.31 30.17
N SER A 676 36.38 -3.95 29.69
CA SER A 676 36.85 -5.24 30.20
C SER A 676 37.49 -5.08 31.59
N PRO A 677 37.62 -6.16 32.38
CA PRO A 677 38.20 -6.10 33.73
C PRO A 677 39.65 -5.57 33.77
N ASP A 678 40.40 -5.74 32.68
CA ASP A 678 41.77 -5.23 32.48
C ASP A 678 41.83 -3.75 32.07
N GLY A 679 40.67 -3.07 31.99
CA GLY A 679 40.55 -1.65 31.66
C GLY A 679 40.47 -1.34 30.17
N LYS A 680 40.49 -2.35 29.28
CA LYS A 680 40.30 -2.11 27.83
C LYS A 680 38.89 -1.63 27.53
N VAL A 681 38.77 -0.61 26.68
CA VAL A 681 37.50 0.04 26.36
C VAL A 681 37.14 -0.18 24.88
N LEU A 682 36.03 -0.87 24.64
CA LEU A 682 35.43 -1.08 23.32
C LEU A 682 34.16 -0.21 23.18
N LYS A 683 34.27 0.91 22.45
CA LYS A 683 33.15 1.82 22.17
C LYS A 683 32.69 1.69 20.72
N GLY A 684 31.39 1.50 20.50
CA GLY A 684 30.81 1.45 19.16
C GLY A 684 29.31 1.19 19.16
N ILE A 685 28.80 0.74 18.01
CA ILE A 685 27.38 0.41 17.83
C ILE A 685 27.15 -1.08 18.08
N TRP A 686 26.10 -1.38 18.83
CA TRP A 686 25.67 -2.71 19.19
C TRP A 686 24.31 -3.03 18.57
N ILE A 687 24.11 -4.26 18.08
CA ILE A 687 22.82 -4.74 17.59
C ILE A 687 22.58 -6.13 18.17
N ASN A 688 21.70 -6.23 19.17
CA ASN A 688 21.32 -7.49 19.79
C ASN A 688 22.56 -8.28 20.25
N ASP A 689 23.38 -7.64 21.09
CA ASP A 689 24.67 -8.13 21.62
C ASP A 689 25.83 -8.25 20.63
N LYS A 690 25.60 -7.98 19.33
CA LYS A 690 26.68 -7.98 18.33
C LYS A 690 27.30 -6.61 18.18
N PHE A 691 28.63 -6.53 18.34
CA PHE A 691 29.41 -5.33 18.05
C PHE A 691 29.60 -5.15 16.54
N MET A 692 29.27 -3.96 16.02
CA MET A 692 29.24 -3.66 14.58
C MET A 692 30.39 -2.76 14.09
N SER A 693 31.40 -2.52 14.94
CA SER A 693 32.56 -1.60 14.72
C SER A 693 32.23 -0.10 14.66
N LYS A 694 33.27 0.74 14.83
CA LYS A 694 33.23 2.18 14.54
C LYS A 694 33.33 2.39 13.03
N ARG A 695 32.54 3.32 12.47
CA ARG A 695 33.00 4.12 11.32
C ARG A 695 33.64 5.38 11.85
#